data_AF-B4CYW7-F1
#
_entry.id   AF-B4CYW7-F1
#
_cell.length_a   1.000
_cell.length_b   1.000
_cell.length_c   1.000
_cell.angle_alpha   90.00
_cell.angle_beta   90.00
_cell.angle_gamma   90.00
#
_symmetry.space_group_name_H-M   'P 1'
#
loop_
_entity.id
_entity.type
_entity.pdbx_description
1 polymer ?
#
loop_
_entity_poly.entity_id
_entity_poly.type
_entity_poly.pdbx_seq_one_letter_code
_entity_poly.pdbx_strand_id
1 'polypeptide(L)'
;MPYTLEQLEFLGLHLGVVVPPEFLEKKRKGGTTPPPQPQPSSKTVTPEQTKIIEKRRTLLVAASKLTDPPFAATPALAALKLDREAATGALADEYPTPEQFGTAERAIAAFAQKVEEEKQRVIAQKTSLKKFVKDFVEPATAEDDEKNAIKAELKKVSDALKDETPTPAQIKTAETAIAAVKRMVKQAAITGVIAGQDPTQAREARTAFKEFAKVLGNEEPTPEAISIAGDEAKAAEKAVDDLSKERKALAKGPSGETEEAKKIRRAALKKKDEELRVAKETKKKAVERENALLGQKYLTEALEHGPLSLESGQRLKSGSSEMVKAFVKNPRLANSALKSLSTAQHPEVIAANIGKIADLVGDNFKASNGKKFINDKFAREYGENLLRMGGDAGPEFFDRLPDYVASGRQFERDPLGPSKGKPHVLAKHRGNIVAESMIKPDGSIDLNSDKAKNAIGDLLFNPQVLKSPTPSMTAHVLQTVKFLEDPVTGPEATKVLKATRKPTNSAAQKQIRRALGKGDTDEVDDNATRTAVLSAMLKPLNQGQVGSCFATAPCRRLRETEPLDAMKVYSEIASKGTYKPPFGERVPIVTNTPEDEDPLQRSFEYTLATSHARAGRQLREKAVGQKNLGRRGSVPQDRRRSPVEMEKQKGEVAERRQSRLHFRL
;
A
#
# COMPACT_ATOMS: atom_id res chain seq x y z
N MET A 1 -21.24 -24.14 39.40
CA MET A 1 -19.81 -24.48 39.44
C MET A 1 -19.10 -23.35 40.16
N PRO A 2 -18.37 -23.58 41.26
CA PRO A 2 -17.68 -22.49 41.93
C PRO A 2 -16.41 -22.14 41.15
N TYR A 3 -16.20 -20.85 40.89
CA TYR A 3 -14.97 -20.32 40.30
C TYR A 3 -13.85 -20.34 41.35
N THR A 4 -12.61 -20.58 40.91
CA THR A 4 -11.43 -20.56 41.79
C THR A 4 -11.02 -19.13 42.11
N LEU A 5 -10.27 -18.93 43.21
CA LEU A 5 -9.83 -17.59 43.67
C LEU A 5 -9.04 -16.83 42.58
N GLU A 6 -8.24 -17.56 41.79
CA GLU A 6 -7.46 -17.02 40.67
C GLU A 6 -8.35 -16.48 39.53
N GLN A 7 -9.53 -17.09 39.31
CA GLN A 7 -10.49 -16.63 38.30
C GLN A 7 -11.20 -15.34 38.74
N LEU A 8 -11.31 -15.08 40.05
CA LEU A 8 -11.90 -13.85 40.59
C LEU A 8 -10.89 -12.68 40.57
N GLU A 9 -9.60 -12.96 40.77
CA GLU A 9 -8.54 -11.94 40.71
C GLU A 9 -8.26 -11.45 39.28
N PHE A 10 -8.35 -12.33 38.28
CA PHE A 10 -8.21 -11.96 36.86
C PHE A 10 -9.32 -10.99 36.38
N LEU A 11 -10.49 -11.00 37.03
CA LEU A 11 -11.62 -10.13 36.70
C LEU A 11 -11.62 -8.78 37.46
N GLY A 12 -10.60 -8.49 38.29
CA GLY A 12 -10.44 -7.19 38.95
C GLY A 12 -11.53 -6.84 39.97
N LEU A 13 -12.25 -7.83 40.49
CA LEU A 13 -13.29 -7.65 41.51
C LEU A 13 -12.68 -7.79 42.92
N HIS A 14 -12.34 -6.68 43.56
CA HIS A 14 -12.00 -6.67 44.99
C HIS A 14 -13.26 -6.79 45.85
N LEU A 15 -13.49 -7.97 46.43
CA LEU A 15 -14.51 -8.19 47.46
C LEU A 15 -14.00 -7.61 48.79
N GLY A 16 -14.48 -6.42 49.15
CA GLY A 16 -14.33 -5.86 50.49
C GLY A 16 -15.14 -6.66 51.50
N VAL A 17 -14.47 -7.29 52.47
CA VAL A 17 -15.14 -7.93 53.60
C VAL A 17 -15.50 -6.88 54.64
N VAL A 18 -16.80 -6.64 54.82
CA VAL A 18 -17.37 -5.89 55.93
C VAL A 18 -17.49 -6.83 57.13
N VAL A 19 -16.83 -6.50 58.25
CA VAL A 19 -17.02 -7.20 59.53
C VAL A 19 -18.23 -6.58 60.25
N PRO A 20 -19.25 -7.36 60.67
CA PRO A 20 -20.41 -6.82 61.39
C PRO A 20 -20.04 -6.31 62.80
N PRO A 21 -20.72 -5.28 63.34
CA PRO A 21 -20.34 -4.61 64.59
C PRO A 21 -20.61 -5.42 65.88
N GLU A 22 -21.05 -6.67 65.80
CA GLU A 22 -21.53 -7.43 66.97
C GLU A 22 -20.46 -8.26 67.69
N PHE A 23 -19.20 -8.23 67.21
CA PHE A 23 -18.10 -9.01 67.78
C PHE A 23 -17.08 -8.20 68.60
N LEU A 24 -17.31 -6.91 68.85
CA LEU A 24 -16.35 -6.03 69.53
C LEU A 24 -16.71 -5.58 70.96
N GLU A 25 -17.75 -6.12 71.58
CA GLU A 25 -18.07 -5.76 72.97
C GLU A 25 -18.50 -6.95 73.82
N LYS A 26 -17.53 -7.53 74.56
CA LYS A 26 -17.80 -8.08 75.90
C LYS A 26 -16.53 -8.18 76.74
N LYS A 27 -16.62 -7.54 77.90
CA LYS A 27 -15.79 -7.65 79.13
C LYS A 27 -14.59 -6.72 79.25
N ARG A 28 -14.89 -5.45 79.55
CA ARG A 28 -14.20 -4.69 80.62
C ARG A 28 -15.19 -4.30 81.71
N LYS A 29 -15.03 -4.89 82.91
CA LYS A 29 -15.15 -4.31 84.26
C LYS A 29 -15.64 -5.35 85.27
N GLY A 30 -14.82 -5.58 86.30
CA GLY A 30 -15.12 -6.37 87.49
C GLY A 30 -13.80 -6.62 88.23
N GLY A 31 -13.58 -5.91 89.33
CA GLY A 31 -12.29 -5.83 90.00
C GLY A 31 -11.99 -6.91 91.03
N THR A 32 -10.75 -6.80 91.55
CA THR A 32 -10.22 -7.23 92.85
C THR A 32 -10.22 -8.72 93.22
N THR A 33 -9.14 -9.41 92.82
CA THR A 33 -8.24 -10.24 93.66
C THR A 33 -7.14 -10.80 92.73
N PRO A 34 -5.86 -10.87 93.14
CA PRO A 34 -4.82 -11.39 92.25
C PRO A 34 -4.98 -12.91 92.14
N PRO A 35 -5.19 -13.48 90.94
CA PRO A 35 -4.90 -14.90 90.77
C PRO A 35 -3.38 -15.08 90.94
N PRO A 36 -2.94 -16.21 91.52
CA PRO A 36 -1.54 -16.42 91.84
C PRO A 36 -0.71 -16.26 90.58
N GLN A 37 0.45 -15.61 90.71
CA GLN A 37 1.49 -15.67 89.68
C GLN A 37 1.58 -17.12 89.20
N PRO A 38 1.48 -17.40 87.89
CA PRO A 38 2.03 -18.65 87.42
C PRO A 38 3.51 -18.56 87.79
N GLN A 39 3.90 -19.34 88.80
CA GLN A 39 5.29 -19.66 89.05
C GLN A 39 5.92 -19.94 87.69
N PRO A 40 7.17 -19.52 87.43
CA PRO A 40 7.89 -20.04 86.29
C PRO A 40 7.88 -21.55 86.49
N SER A 41 7.03 -22.27 85.74
CA SER A 41 7.26 -23.68 85.55
C SER A 41 8.59 -23.68 84.82
N SER A 42 9.67 -23.89 85.56
CA SER A 42 10.88 -24.44 85.02
C SER A 42 10.45 -25.78 84.44
N LYS A 43 9.89 -25.77 83.23
CA LYS A 43 9.88 -26.95 82.39
C LYS A 43 11.36 -27.25 82.27
N THR A 44 11.81 -28.21 83.06
CA THR A 44 13.11 -28.83 82.90
C THR A 44 13.09 -29.36 81.49
N VAL A 45 13.65 -28.57 80.57
CA VAL A 45 13.84 -28.94 79.17
C VAL A 45 14.56 -30.27 79.21
N THR A 46 13.92 -31.32 78.69
CA THR A 46 14.56 -32.63 78.72
C THR A 46 15.82 -32.58 77.86
N PRO A 47 16.85 -33.40 78.14
CA PRO A 47 18.05 -33.44 77.30
C PRO A 47 17.74 -33.65 75.81
N GLU A 48 16.64 -34.33 75.49
CA GLU A 48 16.13 -34.50 74.12
C GLU A 48 15.53 -33.22 73.54
N GLN A 49 14.75 -32.47 74.32
CA GLN A 49 14.21 -31.16 73.92
C GLN A 49 15.33 -30.15 73.68
N THR A 50 16.40 -30.17 74.48
CA THR A 50 17.59 -29.32 74.26
C THR A 50 18.24 -29.61 72.91
N LYS A 51 18.40 -30.89 72.53
CA LYS A 51 18.95 -31.30 71.23
C LYS A 51 18.06 -30.85 70.06
N ILE A 52 16.74 -30.94 70.20
CA ILE A 52 15.77 -30.47 69.19
C ILE A 52 15.88 -28.96 69.01
N ILE A 53 15.96 -28.19 70.10
CA ILE A 53 16.12 -26.73 70.08
C ILE A 53 17.44 -26.31 69.41
N GLU A 54 18.56 -26.98 69.74
CA GLU A 54 19.86 -26.70 69.12
C GLU A 54 19.87 -27.00 67.62
N LYS A 55 19.30 -28.14 67.20
CA LYS A 55 19.18 -28.50 65.78
C LYS A 55 18.31 -27.49 65.03
N ARG A 56 17.16 -27.13 65.59
CA ARG A 56 16.26 -26.09 65.04
C ARG A 56 16.97 -24.76 64.88
N ARG A 57 17.71 -24.32 65.90
CA ARG A 57 18.47 -23.06 65.85
C ARG A 57 19.50 -23.07 64.72
N THR A 58 20.20 -24.19 64.54
CA THR A 58 21.19 -24.36 63.47
C THR A 58 20.54 -24.25 62.09
N LEU A 59 19.42 -24.95 61.88
CA LEU A 59 18.71 -24.92 60.60
C LEU A 59 18.01 -23.58 60.34
N LEU A 60 17.52 -22.88 61.36
CA LEU A 60 16.99 -21.51 61.23
C LEU A 60 18.08 -20.52 60.80
N VAL A 61 19.30 -20.67 61.33
CA VAL A 61 20.46 -19.86 60.88
C VAL A 61 20.86 -20.20 59.44
N ALA A 62 20.70 -21.44 59.00
CA ALA A 62 20.92 -21.81 57.60
C ALA A 62 19.82 -21.26 56.69
N ALA A 63 18.55 -21.38 57.10
CA ALA A 63 17.39 -20.86 56.36
C ALA A 63 17.40 -19.33 56.26
N SER A 64 17.90 -18.62 57.28
CA SER A 64 18.00 -17.15 57.25
C SER A 64 19.07 -16.63 56.27
N LYS A 65 20.02 -17.48 55.87
CA LYS A 65 21.04 -17.17 54.86
C LYS A 65 20.59 -17.43 53.42
N LEU A 66 19.43 -18.07 53.22
CA LEU A 66 18.85 -18.27 51.90
C LEU A 66 18.40 -16.92 51.34
N THR A 67 19.20 -16.37 50.45
CA THR A 67 18.97 -15.05 49.83
C THR A 67 18.87 -15.20 48.32
N ASP A 68 18.02 -14.39 47.72
CA ASP A 68 17.79 -14.41 46.28
C ASP A 68 19.07 -13.97 45.56
N PRO A 69 19.65 -14.82 44.68
CA PRO A 69 20.84 -14.44 43.96
C PRO A 69 20.50 -13.35 42.93
N PRO A 70 21.32 -12.28 42.82
CA PRO A 70 21.05 -11.16 41.91
C PRO A 70 21.09 -11.54 40.42
N PHE A 71 21.60 -12.73 40.11
CA PHE A 71 21.70 -13.29 38.75
C PHE A 71 20.52 -14.17 38.34
N ALA A 72 19.63 -14.57 39.26
CA ALA A 72 18.51 -15.45 38.93
C ALA A 72 17.39 -14.73 38.17
N ALA A 73 16.87 -15.39 37.13
CA ALA A 73 15.68 -14.93 36.41
C ALA A 73 14.38 -15.18 37.21
N THR A 74 13.29 -14.49 36.86
CA THR A 74 11.99 -14.56 37.56
C THR A 74 11.46 -15.97 37.83
N PRO A 75 11.52 -16.93 36.86
CA PRO A 75 11.07 -18.30 37.13
C PRO A 75 11.96 -19.04 38.15
N ALA A 76 13.27 -18.78 38.14
CA ALA A 76 14.21 -19.37 39.10
C ALA A 76 14.00 -18.78 40.50
N LEU A 77 13.76 -17.46 40.60
CA LEU A 77 13.41 -16.80 41.87
C LEU A 77 12.13 -17.36 42.49
N ALA A 78 11.11 -17.66 41.69
CA ALA A 78 9.87 -18.27 42.19
C ALA A 78 10.12 -19.67 42.78
N ALA A 79 10.97 -20.49 42.14
CA ALA A 79 11.33 -21.82 42.63
C ALA A 79 12.18 -21.75 43.91
N LEU A 80 13.10 -20.78 44.01
CA LEU A 80 13.92 -20.54 45.20
C LEU A 80 13.07 -20.07 46.40
N LYS A 81 12.07 -19.21 46.14
CA LYS A 81 11.12 -18.75 47.17
C LYS A 81 10.33 -19.91 47.78
N LEU A 82 9.88 -20.86 46.95
CA LEU A 82 9.16 -22.06 47.37
C LEU A 82 10.00 -22.92 48.32
N ASP A 83 11.28 -23.14 48.01
CA ASP A 83 12.18 -23.90 48.87
C ASP A 83 12.48 -23.16 50.19
N ARG A 84 12.62 -21.82 50.11
CA ARG A 84 12.81 -20.99 51.31
C ARG A 84 11.60 -21.06 52.24
N GLU A 85 10.39 -20.94 51.69
CA GLU A 85 9.13 -21.06 52.43
C GLU A 85 9.00 -22.46 53.06
N ALA A 86 9.31 -23.52 52.31
CA ALA A 86 9.32 -24.89 52.82
C ALA A 86 10.33 -25.08 53.97
N ALA A 87 11.53 -24.51 53.85
CA ALA A 87 12.55 -24.57 54.91
C ALA A 87 12.11 -23.83 56.18
N THR A 88 11.55 -22.62 56.05
CA THR A 88 11.09 -21.83 57.20
C THR A 88 9.80 -22.39 57.82
N GLY A 89 8.88 -22.88 57.00
CA GLY A 89 7.61 -23.46 57.44
C GLY A 89 7.81 -24.76 58.22
N ALA A 90 8.74 -25.60 57.79
CA ALA A 90 9.10 -26.83 58.51
C ALA A 90 9.80 -26.57 59.87
N LEU A 91 10.27 -25.34 60.12
CA LEU A 91 10.92 -24.94 61.38
C LEU A 91 10.04 -24.01 62.23
N ALA A 92 8.78 -23.81 61.86
CA ALA A 92 7.88 -22.88 62.54
C ALA A 92 7.60 -23.29 64.00
N ASP A 93 7.42 -24.59 64.24
CA ASP A 93 7.12 -25.15 65.57
C ASP A 93 8.30 -25.04 66.54
N GLU A 94 8.02 -24.87 67.83
CA GLU A 94 9.05 -24.80 68.89
C GLU A 94 9.83 -26.12 69.04
N TYR A 95 9.15 -27.26 68.79
CA TYR A 95 9.72 -28.62 68.82
C TYR A 95 9.41 -29.38 67.52
N PRO A 96 10.16 -29.14 66.42
CA PRO A 96 9.91 -29.80 65.15
C PRO A 96 10.10 -31.32 65.22
N THR A 97 9.28 -32.07 64.49
CA THR A 97 9.40 -33.52 64.33
C THR A 97 10.60 -33.91 63.48
N PRO A 98 11.08 -35.18 63.54
CA PRO A 98 12.12 -35.67 62.65
C PRO A 98 11.80 -35.47 61.15
N GLU A 99 10.54 -35.62 60.76
CA GLU A 99 10.07 -35.39 59.38
C GLU A 99 10.15 -33.91 58.98
N GLN A 100 9.81 -33.01 59.90
CA GLN A 100 9.94 -31.56 59.70
C GLN A 100 11.41 -31.16 59.57
N PHE A 101 12.31 -31.69 60.39
CA PHE A 101 13.76 -31.49 60.22
C PHE A 101 14.27 -32.00 58.86
N GLY A 102 13.86 -33.20 58.45
CA GLY A 102 14.24 -33.76 57.15
C GLY A 102 13.66 -32.98 55.96
N THR A 103 12.53 -32.29 56.15
CA THR A 103 11.96 -31.38 55.14
C THR A 103 12.76 -30.09 55.05
N ALA A 104 13.13 -29.48 56.18
CA ALA A 104 13.95 -28.27 56.22
C ALA A 104 15.35 -28.50 55.61
N GLU A 105 16.01 -29.61 55.95
CA GLU A 105 17.32 -29.99 55.42
C GLU A 105 17.27 -30.18 53.89
N ARG A 106 16.27 -30.91 53.38
CA ARG A 106 16.08 -31.10 51.93
C ARG A 106 15.79 -29.78 51.22
N ALA A 107 14.97 -28.91 51.79
CA ALA A 107 14.63 -27.62 51.21
C ALA A 107 15.86 -26.68 51.15
N ILE A 108 16.67 -26.64 52.21
CA ILE A 108 17.93 -25.86 52.23
C ILE A 108 18.93 -26.40 51.18
N ALA A 109 19.07 -27.73 51.08
CA ALA A 109 19.94 -28.36 50.10
C ALA A 109 19.46 -28.12 48.65
N ALA A 110 18.15 -28.25 48.41
CA ALA A 110 17.53 -27.98 47.11
C ALA A 110 17.71 -26.52 46.68
N PHE A 111 17.55 -25.58 47.62
CA PHE A 111 17.82 -24.16 47.37
C PHE A 111 19.27 -23.94 46.92
N ALA A 112 20.24 -24.47 47.67
CA ALA A 112 21.66 -24.31 47.36
C ALA A 112 22.01 -24.92 45.99
N GLN A 113 21.45 -26.09 45.68
CA GLN A 113 21.63 -26.74 44.38
C GLN A 113 21.06 -25.89 43.23
N LYS A 114 19.83 -25.39 43.35
CA LYS A 114 19.21 -24.54 42.32
C LYS A 114 19.97 -23.23 42.10
N VAL A 115 20.52 -22.63 43.16
CA VAL A 115 21.38 -21.44 43.03
C VAL A 115 22.63 -21.75 42.21
N GLU A 116 23.29 -22.89 42.45
CA GLU A 116 24.48 -23.28 41.69
C GLU A 116 24.14 -23.66 40.24
N GLU A 117 23.04 -24.38 39.99
CA GLU A 117 22.55 -24.69 38.65
C GLU A 117 22.27 -23.41 37.83
N GLU A 118 21.59 -22.43 38.43
CA GLU A 118 21.31 -21.15 37.79
C GLU A 118 22.60 -20.35 37.54
N LYS A 119 23.56 -20.39 38.48
CA LYS A 119 24.88 -19.78 38.30
C LYS A 119 25.62 -20.38 37.10
N GLN A 120 25.66 -21.72 37.00
CA GLN A 120 26.28 -22.41 35.86
C GLN A 120 25.58 -22.09 34.54
N ARG A 121 24.24 -21.98 34.54
CA ARG A 121 23.46 -21.55 33.37
C ARG A 121 23.85 -20.16 32.90
N VAL A 122 23.95 -19.19 33.81
CA VAL A 122 24.36 -17.81 33.51
C VAL A 122 25.80 -17.77 32.98
N ILE A 123 26.72 -18.55 33.56
CA ILE A 123 28.11 -18.65 33.10
C ILE A 123 28.17 -19.24 31.67
N ALA A 124 27.39 -20.28 31.39
CA ALA A 124 27.30 -20.86 30.06
C ALA A 124 26.76 -19.86 29.03
N GLN A 125 25.69 -19.12 29.38
CA GLN A 125 25.13 -18.08 28.51
C GLN A 125 26.13 -16.97 28.24
N LYS A 126 26.79 -16.44 29.28
CA LYS A 126 27.89 -15.48 29.15
C LYS A 126 29.00 -15.99 28.22
N THR A 127 29.40 -17.25 28.37
CA THR A 127 30.46 -17.85 27.54
C THR A 127 30.06 -17.90 26.07
N SER A 128 28.81 -18.28 25.77
CA SER A 128 28.24 -18.25 24.42
C SER A 128 28.25 -16.84 23.82
N LEU A 129 27.81 -15.84 24.59
CA LEU A 129 27.77 -14.44 24.14
C LEU A 129 29.19 -13.86 23.94
N LYS A 130 30.15 -14.18 24.82
CA LYS A 130 31.56 -13.77 24.65
C LYS A 130 32.21 -14.45 23.44
N LYS A 131 31.84 -15.70 23.16
CA LYS A 131 32.30 -16.42 21.97
C LYS A 131 31.88 -15.69 20.69
N PHE A 132 30.64 -15.19 20.62
CA PHE A 132 30.19 -14.36 19.49
C PHE A 132 31.10 -13.16 19.25
N VAL A 133 31.48 -12.43 20.32
CA VAL A 133 32.38 -11.26 20.20
C VAL A 133 33.79 -11.68 19.76
N LYS A 134 34.31 -12.78 20.30
CA LYS A 134 35.64 -13.29 19.96
C LYS A 134 35.74 -13.76 18.51
N ASP A 135 34.72 -14.46 18.04
CA ASP A 135 34.67 -15.04 16.70
C ASP A 135 34.13 -14.04 15.66
N PHE A 136 33.83 -12.81 16.08
CA PHE A 136 33.31 -11.78 15.20
C PHE A 136 34.37 -11.35 14.18
N VAL A 137 34.00 -11.42 12.90
CA VAL A 137 34.80 -10.91 11.79
C VAL A 137 34.16 -9.63 11.28
N GLU A 138 34.94 -8.55 11.25
CA GLU A 138 34.48 -7.27 10.74
C GLU A 138 34.13 -7.38 9.23
N PRO A 139 32.94 -6.93 8.80
CA PRO A 139 32.54 -7.01 7.40
C PRO A 139 33.43 -6.12 6.51
N ALA A 140 34.09 -6.73 5.53
CA ALA A 140 35.00 -6.04 4.61
C ALA A 140 34.30 -4.95 3.77
N THR A 141 32.99 -5.11 3.53
CA THR A 141 32.17 -4.20 2.71
C THR A 141 31.57 -3.02 3.48
N ALA A 142 31.76 -2.96 4.79
CA ALA A 142 31.27 -1.87 5.63
C ALA A 142 32.14 -0.62 5.51
N GLU A 143 31.50 0.54 5.55
CA GLU A 143 32.17 1.84 5.67
C GLU A 143 32.73 2.06 7.10
N ASP A 144 33.64 3.01 7.26
CA ASP A 144 34.33 3.25 8.54
C ASP A 144 33.38 3.63 9.67
N ASP A 145 32.31 4.37 9.37
CA ASP A 145 31.29 4.73 10.34
C ASP A 145 30.39 3.53 10.73
N GLU A 146 30.05 2.66 9.78
CA GLU A 146 29.37 1.38 10.04
C GLU A 146 30.24 0.48 10.92
N LYS A 147 31.55 0.38 10.63
CA LYS A 147 32.53 -0.36 11.45
C LYS A 147 32.62 0.21 12.86
N ASN A 148 32.66 1.54 13.00
CA ASN A 148 32.70 2.19 14.30
C ASN A 148 31.40 1.97 15.10
N ALA A 149 30.24 1.99 14.46
CA ALA A 149 28.96 1.66 15.10
C ALA A 149 28.92 0.20 15.58
N ILE A 150 29.38 -0.74 14.74
CA ILE A 150 29.50 -2.16 15.11
C ILE A 150 30.43 -2.35 16.31
N LYS A 151 31.61 -1.71 16.30
CA LYS A 151 32.56 -1.74 17.43
C LYS A 151 31.96 -1.18 18.71
N ALA A 152 31.18 -0.11 18.62
CA ALA A 152 30.49 0.48 19.77
C ALA A 152 29.47 -0.51 20.38
N GLU A 153 28.69 -1.22 19.56
CA GLU A 153 27.77 -2.24 20.07
C GLU A 153 28.51 -3.47 20.64
N LEU A 154 29.58 -3.96 19.99
CA LEU A 154 30.42 -5.05 20.54
C LEU A 154 31.06 -4.67 21.89
N LYS A 155 31.40 -3.39 22.07
CA LYS A 155 31.88 -2.88 23.36
C LYS A 155 30.78 -2.94 24.41
N LYS A 156 29.52 -2.61 24.09
CA LYS A 156 28.38 -2.78 25.03
C LYS A 156 28.20 -4.22 25.47
N VAL A 157 28.38 -5.19 24.56
CA VAL A 157 28.38 -6.63 24.91
C VAL A 157 29.48 -6.93 25.92
N SER A 158 30.71 -6.49 25.62
CA SER A 158 31.86 -6.72 26.49
C SER A 158 31.69 -6.07 27.87
N ASP A 159 31.16 -4.85 27.91
CA ASP A 159 30.89 -4.08 29.12
C ASP A 159 29.77 -4.71 29.98
N ALA A 160 28.70 -5.20 29.36
CA ALA A 160 27.62 -5.89 30.06
C ALA A 160 28.05 -7.25 30.64
N LEU A 161 29.05 -7.91 30.05
CA LEU A 161 29.53 -9.24 30.44
C LEU A 161 30.87 -9.21 31.23
N LYS A 162 31.18 -8.09 31.89
CA LYS A 162 32.37 -7.94 32.74
C LYS A 162 32.31 -8.85 33.97
N ASP A 163 31.17 -8.84 34.65
CA ASP A 163 30.97 -9.56 35.91
C ASP A 163 31.05 -11.06 35.70
N GLU A 164 31.56 -11.80 36.70
CA GLU A 164 31.67 -13.26 36.66
C GLU A 164 30.30 -13.90 36.40
N THR A 165 29.29 -13.46 37.15
CA THR A 165 27.87 -13.85 37.08
C THR A 165 27.00 -12.64 36.74
N PRO A 166 26.81 -12.31 35.45
CA PRO A 166 26.00 -11.16 35.03
C PRO A 166 24.53 -11.34 35.44
N THR A 167 23.89 -10.22 35.76
CA THR A 167 22.45 -10.12 36.05
C THR A 167 21.61 -10.36 34.79
N PRO A 168 20.31 -10.71 34.92
CA PRO A 168 19.41 -10.86 33.78
C PRO A 168 19.33 -9.60 32.89
N ALA A 169 19.41 -8.41 33.50
CA ALA A 169 19.42 -7.14 32.77
C ALA A 169 20.69 -6.96 31.93
N GLN A 170 21.86 -7.34 32.46
CA GLN A 170 23.13 -7.33 31.74
C GLN A 170 23.13 -8.33 30.58
N ILE A 171 22.65 -9.56 30.81
CA ILE A 171 22.47 -10.56 29.74
C ILE A 171 21.57 -10.02 28.63
N LYS A 172 20.40 -9.47 28.97
CA LYS A 172 19.49 -8.89 27.99
C LYS A 172 20.12 -7.74 27.20
N THR A 173 20.94 -6.92 27.86
CA THR A 173 21.68 -5.82 27.23
C THR A 173 22.69 -6.36 26.20
N ALA A 174 23.45 -7.40 26.55
CA ALA A 174 24.37 -8.07 25.66
C ALA A 174 23.67 -8.72 24.46
N GLU A 175 22.55 -9.41 24.68
CA GLU A 175 21.74 -10.02 23.61
C GLU A 175 21.19 -8.96 22.63
N THR A 176 20.68 -7.85 23.17
CA THR A 176 20.17 -6.73 22.36
C THR A 176 21.28 -6.11 21.51
N ALA A 177 22.47 -5.92 22.07
CA ALA A 177 23.62 -5.39 21.33
C ALA A 177 24.12 -6.37 20.25
N ILE A 178 24.12 -7.68 20.52
CA ILE A 178 24.45 -8.71 19.51
C ILE A 178 23.46 -8.71 18.36
N ALA A 179 22.16 -8.60 18.65
CA ALA A 179 21.12 -8.50 17.62
C ALA A 179 21.35 -7.26 16.73
N ALA A 180 21.64 -6.11 17.34
CA ALA A 180 22.00 -4.89 16.62
C ALA A 180 23.24 -5.07 15.73
N VAL A 181 24.30 -5.73 16.23
CA VAL A 181 25.51 -6.07 15.43
C VAL A 181 25.15 -6.92 14.23
N LYS A 182 24.41 -8.03 14.42
CA LYS A 182 24.00 -8.92 13.31
C LYS A 182 23.24 -8.16 12.23
N ARG A 183 22.34 -7.27 12.63
CA ARG A 183 21.56 -6.42 11.74
C ARG A 183 22.43 -5.43 10.97
N MET A 184 23.34 -4.73 11.64
CA MET A 184 24.28 -3.80 10.99
C MET A 184 25.19 -4.51 9.99
N VAL A 185 25.69 -5.70 10.34
CA VAL A 185 26.49 -6.54 9.41
C VAL A 185 25.68 -6.93 8.19
N LYS A 186 24.42 -7.37 8.38
CA LYS A 186 23.52 -7.70 7.28
C LYS A 186 23.29 -6.49 6.36
N GLN A 187 23.02 -5.32 6.93
CA GLN A 187 22.83 -4.07 6.17
C GLN A 187 24.09 -3.68 5.40
N ALA A 188 25.27 -3.72 6.03
CA ALA A 188 26.55 -3.39 5.39
C ALA A 188 26.95 -4.39 4.29
N ALA A 189 26.56 -5.67 4.42
CA ALA A 189 26.73 -6.65 3.36
C ALA A 189 25.86 -6.31 2.14
N ILE A 190 24.57 -6.03 2.36
CA ILE A 190 23.63 -5.66 1.29
C ILE A 190 24.09 -4.38 0.57
N THR A 191 24.36 -3.30 1.32
CA THR A 191 24.77 -2.02 0.73
C THR A 191 26.16 -2.11 0.10
N GLY A 192 27.04 -2.92 0.66
CA GLY A 192 28.35 -3.25 0.13
C GLY A 192 28.31 -3.88 -1.26
N VAL A 193 27.46 -4.89 -1.44
CA VAL A 193 27.23 -5.53 -2.74
C VAL A 193 26.66 -4.53 -3.76
N ILE A 194 25.69 -3.71 -3.34
CA ILE A 194 25.09 -2.67 -4.20
C ILE A 194 26.13 -1.63 -4.63
N ALA A 195 27.02 -1.21 -3.72
CA ALA A 195 28.00 -0.16 -3.97
C ALA A 195 28.95 -0.48 -5.14
N GLY A 196 29.18 -1.76 -5.45
CA GLY A 196 30.00 -2.16 -6.59
C GLY A 196 29.38 -1.86 -7.97
N GLN A 197 28.06 -1.68 -8.04
CA GLN A 197 27.33 -1.43 -9.30
C GLN A 197 26.54 -0.12 -9.31
N ASP A 198 25.95 0.26 -8.18
CA ASP A 198 25.18 1.50 -8.00
C ASP A 198 25.59 2.19 -6.69
N PRO A 199 26.73 2.92 -6.69
CA PRO A 199 27.24 3.61 -5.49
C PRO A 199 26.26 4.61 -4.90
N THR A 200 25.45 5.25 -5.75
CA THR A 200 24.45 6.24 -5.32
C THR A 200 23.31 5.56 -4.56
N GLN A 201 22.76 4.47 -5.09
CA GLN A 201 21.75 3.68 -4.37
C GLN A 201 22.27 3.16 -3.04
N ALA A 202 23.51 2.64 -3.00
CA ALA A 202 24.13 2.16 -1.76
C ALA A 202 24.26 3.27 -0.71
N ARG A 203 24.75 4.46 -1.12
CA ARG A 203 24.85 5.63 -0.24
C ARG A 203 23.50 6.04 0.33
N GLU A 204 22.47 6.11 -0.51
CA GLU A 204 21.12 6.48 -0.07
C GLU A 204 20.51 5.41 0.85
N ALA A 205 20.81 4.13 0.63
CA ALA A 205 20.38 3.04 1.52
C ALA A 205 21.06 3.13 2.88
N ARG A 206 22.37 3.41 2.93
CA ARG A 206 23.10 3.67 4.18
C ARG A 206 22.50 4.86 4.93
N THR A 207 22.22 5.96 4.24
CA THR A 207 21.54 7.13 4.83
C THR A 207 20.16 6.76 5.39
N ALA A 208 19.35 6.02 4.63
CA ALA A 208 18.04 5.58 5.07
C ALA A 208 18.10 4.71 6.34
N PHE A 209 19.02 3.74 6.40
CA PHE A 209 19.21 2.91 7.60
C PHE A 209 19.65 3.74 8.81
N LYS A 210 20.48 4.77 8.62
CA LYS A 210 20.85 5.71 9.69
C LYS A 210 19.65 6.52 10.18
N GLU A 211 18.78 7.00 9.29
CA GLU A 211 17.55 7.70 9.68
C GLU A 211 16.59 6.79 10.47
N PHE A 212 16.41 5.53 10.05
CA PHE A 212 15.61 4.58 10.82
C PHE A 212 16.23 4.29 12.19
N ALA A 213 17.55 4.12 12.27
CA ALA A 213 18.25 3.86 13.52
C ALA A 213 18.14 5.03 14.53
N LYS A 214 18.03 6.28 14.08
CA LYS A 214 17.79 7.43 14.98
C LYS A 214 16.46 7.33 15.72
N VAL A 215 15.44 6.74 15.09
CA VAL A 215 14.09 6.59 15.66
C VAL A 215 13.99 5.30 16.48
N LEU A 216 14.53 4.20 15.96
CA LEU A 216 14.35 2.85 16.52
C LEU A 216 15.44 2.45 17.52
N GLY A 217 16.62 3.05 17.44
CA GLY A 217 17.82 2.57 18.11
C GLY A 217 18.11 1.11 17.74
N ASN A 218 18.00 0.22 18.73
CA ASN A 218 18.24 -1.22 18.57
C ASN A 218 16.96 -2.04 18.38
N GLU A 219 15.78 -1.41 18.29
CA GLU A 219 14.54 -2.13 18.02
C GLU A 219 14.57 -2.78 16.62
N GLU A 220 14.11 -4.03 16.53
CA GLU A 220 14.05 -4.77 15.27
C GLU A 220 12.65 -4.71 14.65
N PRO A 221 12.55 -4.68 13.31
CA PRO A 221 11.27 -4.61 12.62
C PRO A 221 10.57 -5.98 12.51
N THR A 222 10.28 -6.59 13.66
CA THR A 222 9.53 -7.85 13.74
C THR A 222 8.04 -7.62 13.43
N PRO A 223 7.29 -8.65 12.98
CA PRO A 223 5.85 -8.54 12.78
C PRO A 223 5.11 -8.03 14.03
N GLU A 224 5.52 -8.48 15.22
CA GLU A 224 4.96 -8.08 16.50
C GLU A 224 5.24 -6.61 16.80
N ALA A 225 6.50 -6.15 16.65
CA ALA A 225 6.86 -4.75 16.88
C ALA A 225 6.11 -3.81 15.93
N ILE A 226 6.00 -4.19 14.65
CA ILE A 226 5.23 -3.44 13.65
C ILE A 226 3.74 -3.38 14.02
N SER A 227 3.16 -4.50 14.48
CA SER A 227 1.76 -4.54 14.91
C SER A 227 1.52 -3.62 16.11
N ILE A 228 2.37 -3.71 17.14
CA ILE A 228 2.28 -2.87 18.34
C ILE A 228 2.40 -1.39 17.98
N ALA A 229 3.42 -1.01 17.20
CA ALA A 229 3.60 0.37 16.77
C ALA A 229 2.42 0.89 15.94
N GLY A 230 1.82 0.03 15.11
CA GLY A 230 0.62 0.38 14.34
C GLY A 230 -0.63 0.58 15.20
N ASP A 231 -0.81 -0.22 16.25
CA ASP A 231 -1.92 -0.05 17.18
C ASP A 231 -1.74 1.19 18.07
N GLU A 232 -0.51 1.49 18.50
CA GLU A 232 -0.15 2.74 19.18
C GLU A 232 -0.45 3.96 18.29
N ALA A 233 -0.07 3.93 17.01
CA ALA A 233 -0.32 5.01 16.06
C ALA A 233 -1.82 5.25 15.84
N LYS A 234 -2.62 4.18 15.68
CA LYS A 234 -4.10 4.27 15.58
C LYS A 234 -4.72 4.82 16.86
N ALA A 235 -4.26 4.38 18.03
CA ALA A 235 -4.77 4.86 19.31
C ALA A 235 -4.48 6.36 19.49
N ALA A 236 -3.27 6.81 19.15
CA ALA A 236 -2.88 8.21 19.19
C ALA A 236 -3.68 9.07 18.19
N GLU A 237 -3.94 8.55 16.99
CA GLU A 237 -4.81 9.21 16.02
C GLU A 237 -6.24 9.39 16.53
N LYS A 238 -6.83 8.33 17.09
CA LYS A 238 -8.16 8.38 17.71
C LYS A 238 -8.22 9.43 18.83
N ALA A 239 -7.19 9.51 19.68
CA ALA A 239 -7.12 10.51 20.74
C ALA A 239 -7.11 11.95 20.19
N VAL A 240 -6.38 12.22 19.10
CA VAL A 240 -6.38 13.53 18.43
C VAL A 240 -7.76 13.87 17.86
N ASP A 241 -8.43 12.90 17.24
CA ASP A 241 -9.76 13.08 16.66
C ASP A 241 -10.82 13.37 17.73
N ASP A 242 -10.81 12.61 18.83
CA ASP A 242 -11.76 12.77 19.92
C ASP A 242 -11.55 14.12 20.63
N LEU A 243 -10.32 14.49 20.97
CA LEU A 243 -10.00 15.82 21.52
C LEU A 243 -10.37 16.96 20.57
N SER A 244 -10.18 16.78 19.25
CA SER A 244 -10.57 17.77 18.25
C SER A 244 -12.08 17.97 18.19
N LYS A 245 -12.87 16.90 18.33
CA LYS A 245 -14.34 16.98 18.40
C LYS A 245 -14.80 17.66 19.68
N GLU A 246 -14.25 17.27 20.83
CA GLU A 246 -14.54 17.89 22.13
C GLU A 246 -14.24 19.39 22.12
N ARG A 247 -13.07 19.78 21.62
CA ARG A 247 -12.69 21.19 21.47
C ARG A 247 -13.66 21.96 20.58
N LYS A 248 -14.06 21.39 19.44
CA LYS A 248 -15.04 22.02 18.53
C LYS A 248 -16.41 22.17 19.20
N ALA A 249 -16.86 21.18 19.96
CA ALA A 249 -18.10 21.27 20.73
C ALA A 249 -18.03 22.37 21.79
N LEU A 250 -16.93 22.43 22.55
CA LEU A 250 -16.66 23.46 23.55
C LEU A 250 -16.59 24.87 22.93
N ALA A 251 -16.04 24.99 21.72
CA ALA A 251 -15.90 26.26 21.02
C ALA A 251 -17.24 26.85 20.54
N LYS A 252 -18.22 26.01 20.18
CA LYS A 252 -19.56 26.47 19.75
C LYS A 252 -20.28 27.19 20.89
N GLY A 253 -20.24 26.61 22.09
CA GLY A 253 -20.92 27.12 23.29
C GLY A 253 -22.44 27.34 23.15
N PRO A 254 -23.13 27.69 24.25
CA PRO A 254 -24.55 28.01 24.23
C PRO A 254 -24.82 29.45 23.75
N SER A 255 -25.98 29.67 23.10
CA SER A 255 -26.45 31.01 22.73
C SER A 255 -26.92 31.80 23.97
N GLY A 256 -26.51 33.06 24.11
CA GLY A 256 -26.89 33.91 25.24
C GLY A 256 -26.01 33.79 26.49
N GLU A 257 -24.81 33.21 26.37
CA GLU A 257 -23.88 32.98 27.48
C GLU A 257 -23.35 34.30 28.11
N THR A 258 -23.27 34.32 29.45
CA THR A 258 -22.74 35.47 30.23
C THR A 258 -21.23 35.66 30.03
N GLU A 259 -20.68 36.84 30.34
CA GLU A 259 -19.23 37.11 30.19
C GLU A 259 -18.36 36.22 31.10
N GLU A 260 -18.79 35.97 32.34
CA GLU A 260 -18.13 35.01 33.25
C GLU A 260 -18.08 33.60 32.67
N ALA A 261 -19.18 33.12 32.09
CA ALA A 261 -19.22 31.80 31.46
C ALA A 261 -18.33 31.75 30.20
N LYS A 262 -18.28 32.82 29.40
CA LYS A 262 -17.31 32.97 28.30
C LYS A 262 -15.85 32.92 28.80
N LYS A 263 -15.54 33.53 29.95
CA LYS A 263 -14.20 33.51 30.55
C LYS A 263 -13.80 32.09 30.99
N ILE A 264 -14.70 31.36 31.64
CA ILE A 264 -14.50 29.95 32.03
C ILE A 264 -14.30 29.09 30.78
N ARG A 265 -15.14 29.25 29.75
CA ARG A 265 -15.03 28.54 28.48
C ARG A 265 -13.70 28.80 27.77
N ARG A 266 -13.22 30.05 27.75
CA ARG A 266 -11.91 30.40 27.18
C ARG A 266 -10.77 29.70 27.93
N ALA A 267 -10.83 29.61 29.25
CA ALA A 267 -9.83 28.87 30.03
C ALA A 267 -9.86 27.36 29.71
N ALA A 268 -11.06 26.76 29.61
CA ALA A 268 -11.23 25.38 29.22
C ALA A 268 -10.74 25.10 27.78
N LEU A 269 -10.98 26.02 26.85
CA LEU A 269 -10.46 25.93 25.48
C LEU A 269 -8.92 25.95 25.45
N LYS A 270 -8.27 26.81 26.24
CA LYS A 270 -6.80 26.82 26.36
C LYS A 270 -6.25 25.49 26.87
N LYS A 271 -6.91 24.90 27.87
CA LYS A 271 -6.52 23.57 28.38
C LYS A 271 -6.68 22.49 27.29
N LYS A 272 -7.79 22.51 26.55
CA LYS A 272 -8.04 21.59 25.43
C LYS A 272 -7.07 21.80 24.26
N ASP A 273 -6.66 23.02 23.97
CA ASP A 273 -5.63 23.33 22.98
C ASP A 273 -4.28 22.70 23.36
N GLU A 274 -3.92 22.74 24.65
CA GLU A 274 -2.69 22.11 25.15
C GLU A 274 -2.78 20.58 25.14
N GLU A 275 -3.90 19.99 25.59
CA GLU A 275 -4.15 18.54 25.48
C GLU A 275 -4.06 18.08 24.02
N LEU A 276 -4.64 18.83 23.09
CA LEU A 276 -4.57 18.54 21.66
C LEU A 276 -3.15 18.68 21.10
N ARG A 277 -2.36 19.65 21.59
CA ARG A 277 -0.94 19.81 21.20
C ARG A 277 -0.12 18.59 21.63
N VAL A 278 -0.27 18.15 22.87
CA VAL A 278 0.40 16.95 23.40
C VAL A 278 -0.03 15.70 22.63
N ALA A 279 -1.33 15.52 22.40
CA ALA A 279 -1.84 14.37 21.64
C ALA A 279 -1.30 14.32 20.21
N LYS A 280 -1.16 15.49 19.54
CA LYS A 280 -0.54 15.58 18.21
C LYS A 280 0.94 15.21 18.23
N GLU A 281 1.69 15.61 19.25
CA GLU A 281 3.09 15.23 19.42
C GLU A 281 3.24 13.71 19.66
N THR A 282 2.35 13.13 20.47
CA THR A 282 2.29 11.68 20.68
C THR A 282 1.94 10.94 19.39
N LYS A 283 0.92 11.39 18.63
CA LYS A 283 0.62 10.84 17.29
C LYS A 283 1.85 10.89 16.39
N LYS A 284 2.54 12.02 16.35
CA LYS A 284 3.76 12.20 15.54
C LYS A 284 4.83 11.16 15.87
N LYS A 285 5.19 11.00 17.16
CA LYS A 285 6.21 10.02 17.59
C LYS A 285 5.80 8.57 17.30
N ALA A 286 4.53 8.22 17.54
CA ALA A 286 4.01 6.88 17.25
C ALA A 286 4.05 6.55 15.74
N VAL A 287 3.63 7.51 14.90
CA VAL A 287 3.69 7.37 13.43
C VAL A 287 5.14 7.33 12.92
N GLU A 288 6.04 8.13 13.50
CA GLU A 288 7.48 8.11 13.16
C GLU A 288 8.11 6.74 13.48
N ARG A 289 7.83 6.17 14.66
CA ARG A 289 8.28 4.82 15.03
C ARG A 289 7.71 3.75 14.10
N GLU A 290 6.40 3.76 13.86
CA GLU A 290 5.75 2.81 12.94
C GLU A 290 6.36 2.89 11.54
N ASN A 291 6.52 4.11 11.00
CA ASN A 291 7.11 4.31 9.68
C ASN A 291 8.58 3.89 9.64
N ALA A 292 9.36 4.10 10.69
CA ALA A 292 10.74 3.64 10.72
C ALA A 292 10.84 2.11 10.72
N LEU A 293 9.99 1.40 11.49
CA LEU A 293 9.94 -0.08 11.48
C LEU A 293 9.54 -0.61 10.09
N LEU A 294 8.47 -0.05 9.51
CA LEU A 294 8.01 -0.42 8.17
C LEU A 294 9.06 -0.10 7.10
N GLY A 295 9.68 1.07 7.18
CA GLY A 295 10.71 1.54 6.24
C GLY A 295 11.93 0.65 6.28
N GLN A 296 12.44 0.32 7.47
CA GLN A 296 13.58 -0.59 7.60
C GLN A 296 13.26 -1.98 7.06
N LYS A 297 12.08 -2.54 7.38
CA LYS A 297 11.65 -3.83 6.85
C LYS A 297 11.57 -3.83 5.33
N TYR A 298 10.74 -2.96 4.77
CA TYR A 298 10.46 -2.97 3.34
C TYR A 298 11.66 -2.57 2.49
N LEU A 299 12.51 -1.64 2.96
CA LEU A 299 13.74 -1.31 2.26
C LEU A 299 14.69 -2.52 2.24
N THR A 300 14.85 -3.22 3.36
CA THR A 300 15.70 -4.43 3.42
C THR A 300 15.19 -5.48 2.44
N GLU A 301 13.89 -5.81 2.49
CA GLU A 301 13.27 -6.77 1.56
C GLU A 301 13.44 -6.34 0.09
N ALA A 302 13.29 -5.04 -0.21
CA ALA A 302 13.43 -4.50 -1.55
C ALA A 302 14.87 -4.60 -2.09
N LEU A 303 15.87 -4.34 -1.25
CA LEU A 303 17.30 -4.41 -1.60
C LEU A 303 17.80 -5.87 -1.71
N GLU A 304 17.22 -6.79 -0.94
CA GLU A 304 17.61 -8.21 -0.99
C GLU A 304 16.96 -8.94 -2.17
N HIS A 305 15.65 -8.78 -2.34
CA HIS A 305 14.85 -9.64 -3.22
C HIS A 305 13.95 -8.87 -4.20
N GLY A 306 13.76 -7.57 -3.98
CA GLY A 306 12.83 -6.75 -4.75
C GLY A 306 13.43 -6.09 -6.00
N PRO A 307 12.70 -5.15 -6.62
CA PRO A 307 13.18 -4.39 -7.78
C PRO A 307 14.42 -3.52 -7.52
N LEU A 308 14.83 -3.35 -6.25
CA LEU A 308 16.05 -2.64 -5.87
C LEU A 308 17.26 -3.58 -5.70
N SER A 309 17.07 -4.89 -5.75
CA SER A 309 18.14 -5.88 -5.68
C SER A 309 18.90 -5.98 -7.00
N LEU A 310 20.23 -6.17 -6.90
CA LEU A 310 21.08 -6.37 -8.08
C LEU A 310 20.77 -7.67 -8.82
N GLU A 311 20.29 -8.69 -8.10
CA GLU A 311 20.04 -10.04 -8.62
C GLU A 311 18.63 -10.21 -9.17
N SER A 312 17.77 -9.19 -9.04
CA SER A 312 16.39 -9.27 -9.50
C SER A 312 16.29 -9.17 -11.02
N GLY A 313 15.58 -10.12 -11.63
CA GLY A 313 15.21 -10.05 -13.05
C GLY A 313 14.30 -8.85 -13.40
N GLN A 314 13.67 -8.24 -12.38
CA GLN A 314 12.85 -7.03 -12.51
C GLN A 314 13.55 -5.80 -11.92
N ARG A 315 14.88 -5.79 -11.90
CA ARG A 315 15.66 -4.67 -11.37
C ARG A 315 15.29 -3.35 -12.05
N LEU A 316 15.06 -2.33 -11.23
CA LEU A 316 14.86 -0.97 -11.67
C LEU A 316 16.18 -0.40 -12.22
N LYS A 317 16.18 -0.01 -13.50
CA LYS A 317 17.39 0.46 -14.20
C LYS A 317 17.78 1.90 -13.84
N SER A 318 16.79 2.73 -13.49
CA SER A 318 16.97 4.15 -13.19
C SER A 318 15.97 4.59 -12.12
N GLY A 319 16.37 5.51 -11.24
CA GLY A 319 15.52 6.01 -10.15
C GLY A 319 15.56 5.15 -8.87
N SER A 320 16.53 4.23 -8.77
CA SER A 320 16.73 3.37 -7.58
C SER A 320 16.93 4.20 -6.31
N SER A 321 17.76 5.24 -6.37
CA SER A 321 18.03 6.17 -5.26
C SER A 321 16.79 6.91 -4.78
N GLU A 322 15.94 7.37 -5.69
CA GLU A 322 14.70 8.09 -5.40
C GLU A 322 13.70 7.19 -4.69
N MET A 323 13.65 5.92 -5.10
CA MET A 323 12.84 4.91 -4.44
C MET A 323 13.34 4.59 -3.02
N VAL A 324 14.67 4.52 -2.82
CA VAL A 324 15.25 4.36 -1.49
C VAL A 324 14.89 5.55 -0.57
N LYS A 325 15.00 6.78 -1.06
CA LYS A 325 14.59 7.99 -0.32
C LYS A 325 13.11 7.98 0.05
N ALA A 326 12.26 7.43 -0.81
CA ALA A 326 10.84 7.33 -0.56
C ALA A 326 10.50 6.44 0.64
N PHE A 327 11.31 5.42 0.96
CA PHE A 327 11.09 4.59 2.16
C PHE A 327 11.23 5.37 3.45
N VAL A 328 12.10 6.37 3.49
CA VAL A 328 12.25 7.27 4.65
C VAL A 328 11.05 8.20 4.77
N LYS A 329 10.56 8.75 3.64
CA LYS A 329 9.43 9.69 3.64
C LYS A 329 8.09 9.02 3.89
N ASN A 330 7.78 7.95 3.17
CA ASN A 330 6.50 7.23 3.24
C ASN A 330 6.69 5.76 2.84
N PRO A 331 6.99 4.87 3.80
CA PRO A 331 7.37 3.48 3.52
C PRO A 331 6.24 2.66 2.89
N ARG A 332 4.98 2.99 3.22
CA ARG A 332 3.81 2.31 2.65
C ARG A 332 3.62 2.68 1.19
N LEU A 333 3.72 3.97 0.86
CA LEU A 333 3.63 4.46 -0.51
C LEU A 333 4.79 3.91 -1.36
N ALA A 334 6.03 3.94 -0.84
CA ALA A 334 7.20 3.39 -1.52
C ALA A 334 7.03 1.88 -1.81
N ASN A 335 6.55 1.10 -0.84
CA ASN A 335 6.27 -0.32 -1.04
C ASN A 335 5.16 -0.56 -2.09
N SER A 336 4.09 0.24 -2.07
CA SER A 336 3.01 0.16 -3.09
C SER A 336 3.53 0.53 -4.49
N ALA A 337 4.41 1.53 -4.57
CA ALA A 337 5.07 1.94 -5.81
C ALA A 337 5.95 0.82 -6.37
N LEU A 338 6.77 0.16 -5.54
CA LEU A 338 7.59 -0.99 -5.95
C LEU A 338 6.75 -2.11 -6.58
N LYS A 339 5.60 -2.44 -5.99
CA LYS A 339 4.69 -3.46 -6.54
C LYS A 339 4.19 -3.05 -7.93
N SER A 340 3.90 -1.77 -8.11
CA SER A 340 3.42 -1.22 -9.37
C SER A 340 4.48 -1.21 -10.47
N LEU A 341 5.78 -1.17 -10.13
CA LEU A 341 6.88 -1.21 -11.12
C LEU A 341 6.82 -2.46 -12.01
N SER A 342 6.42 -3.61 -11.46
CA SER A 342 6.42 -4.89 -12.18
C SER A 342 5.39 -4.97 -13.32
N THR A 343 4.35 -4.14 -13.27
CA THR A 343 3.23 -4.16 -14.24
C THR A 343 3.10 -2.86 -15.04
N ALA A 344 3.83 -1.80 -14.66
CA ALA A 344 3.76 -0.51 -15.31
C ALA A 344 4.37 -0.55 -16.72
N GLN A 345 3.81 0.22 -17.64
CA GLN A 345 4.40 0.42 -18.97
C GLN A 345 5.69 1.26 -18.92
N HIS A 346 5.77 2.18 -17.94
CA HIS A 346 6.87 3.13 -17.73
C HIS A 346 7.33 3.11 -16.25
N PRO A 347 8.00 2.04 -15.78
CA PRO A 347 8.40 1.90 -14.38
C PRO A 347 9.34 3.00 -13.87
N GLU A 348 10.23 3.52 -14.72
CA GLU A 348 11.13 4.63 -14.40
C GLU A 348 10.38 5.93 -14.05
N VAL A 349 9.19 6.14 -14.61
CA VAL A 349 8.38 7.33 -14.34
C VAL A 349 7.83 7.29 -12.91
N ILE A 350 7.47 6.12 -12.40
CA ILE A 350 7.07 5.92 -11.00
C ILE A 350 8.23 6.31 -10.07
N ALA A 351 9.42 5.81 -10.36
CA ALA A 351 10.61 6.07 -9.56
C ALA A 351 11.03 7.55 -9.58
N ALA A 352 10.93 8.23 -10.73
CA ALA A 352 11.24 9.65 -10.84
C ALA A 352 10.27 10.55 -10.05
N ASN A 353 9.01 10.12 -9.87
CA ASN A 353 7.95 10.94 -9.29
C ASN A 353 7.54 10.56 -7.85
N ILE A 354 8.02 9.43 -7.32
CA ILE A 354 7.66 8.94 -5.97
C ILE A 354 7.93 9.97 -4.88
N GLY A 355 9.05 10.71 -4.96
CA GLY A 355 9.40 11.74 -3.99
C GLY A 355 8.39 12.88 -3.97
N LYS A 356 8.00 13.38 -5.15
CA LYS A 356 6.98 14.42 -5.32
C LYS A 356 5.62 13.98 -4.80
N ILE A 357 5.21 12.74 -5.09
CA ILE A 357 3.93 12.21 -4.58
C ILE A 357 3.99 11.99 -3.08
N ALA A 358 5.12 11.54 -2.52
CA ALA A 358 5.28 11.41 -1.07
C ALA A 358 5.14 12.77 -0.36
N ASP A 359 5.66 13.85 -0.95
CA ASP A 359 5.52 15.21 -0.41
C ASP A 359 4.05 15.68 -0.45
N LEU A 360 3.33 15.44 -1.56
CA LEU A 360 1.89 15.71 -1.67
C LEU A 360 1.04 14.85 -0.72
N VAL A 361 1.45 13.61 -0.45
CA VAL A 361 0.77 12.78 0.55
C VAL A 361 1.03 13.33 1.94
N GLY A 362 2.25 13.79 2.23
CA GLY A 362 2.62 14.38 3.52
C GLY A 362 1.85 15.66 3.88
N ASP A 363 1.43 16.45 2.88
CA ASP A 363 0.60 17.64 3.09
C ASP A 363 -0.92 17.40 2.91
N ASN A 364 -1.31 16.15 2.66
CA ASN A 364 -2.66 15.71 2.32
C ASN A 364 -3.24 16.38 1.06
N PHE A 365 -2.40 16.58 0.04
CA PHE A 365 -2.72 17.23 -1.24
C PHE A 365 -3.33 18.61 -1.04
N LYS A 366 -2.65 19.44 -0.24
CA LYS A 366 -3.12 20.77 0.09
C LYS A 366 -3.15 21.66 -1.17
N ALA A 367 -4.31 22.22 -1.48
CA ALA A 367 -4.48 23.19 -2.55
C ALA A 367 -4.09 24.62 -2.12
N SER A 368 -4.00 25.54 -3.08
CA SER A 368 -3.64 26.94 -2.83
C SER A 368 -4.60 27.67 -1.91
N ASN A 369 -5.89 27.30 -1.94
CA ASN A 369 -6.91 27.81 -1.03
C ASN A 369 -6.84 27.22 0.40
N GLY A 370 -5.84 26.38 0.69
CA GLY A 370 -5.63 25.74 1.98
C GLY A 370 -6.47 24.49 2.23
N LYS A 371 -7.39 24.12 1.33
CA LYS A 371 -8.17 22.89 1.43
C LYS A 371 -7.25 21.68 1.21
N LYS A 372 -7.43 20.64 2.02
CA LYS A 372 -6.65 19.40 1.98
C LYS A 372 -7.54 18.22 2.34
N PHE A 373 -7.10 17.00 2.03
CA PHE A 373 -7.80 15.81 2.52
C PHE A 373 -7.72 15.74 4.06
N ILE A 374 -8.83 15.34 4.67
CA ILE A 374 -8.92 15.20 6.13
C ILE A 374 -8.32 13.87 6.58
N ASN A 375 -8.42 12.83 5.73
CA ASN A 375 -8.01 11.47 6.06
C ASN A 375 -6.66 11.13 5.40
N ASP A 376 -5.64 10.89 6.21
CA ASP A 376 -4.28 10.57 5.78
C ASP A 376 -4.24 9.26 4.96
N LYS A 377 -5.08 8.27 5.30
CA LYS A 377 -5.20 7.02 4.52
C LYS A 377 -5.74 7.29 3.12
N PHE A 378 -6.74 8.17 2.99
CA PHE A 378 -7.29 8.53 1.68
C PHE A 378 -6.26 9.29 0.83
N ALA A 379 -5.50 10.21 1.43
CA ALA A 379 -4.42 10.90 0.73
C ALA A 379 -3.37 9.91 0.19
N ARG A 380 -2.99 8.91 0.99
CA ARG A 380 -2.07 7.86 0.56
C ARG A 380 -2.66 7.01 -0.59
N GLU A 381 -3.88 6.52 -0.46
CA GLU A 381 -4.55 5.75 -1.54
C GLU A 381 -4.66 6.55 -2.84
N TYR A 382 -4.93 7.85 -2.74
CA TYR A 382 -4.94 8.75 -3.89
C TYR A 382 -3.54 8.88 -4.52
N GLY A 383 -2.48 9.03 -3.71
CA GLY A 383 -1.09 9.01 -4.19
C GLY A 383 -0.70 7.69 -4.87
N GLU A 384 -1.11 6.54 -4.31
CA GLU A 384 -0.89 5.22 -4.92
C GLU A 384 -1.57 5.11 -6.28
N ASN A 385 -2.81 5.60 -6.41
CA ASN A 385 -3.53 5.62 -7.68
C ASN A 385 -2.87 6.53 -8.71
N LEU A 386 -2.34 7.68 -8.31
CA LEU A 386 -1.60 8.59 -9.19
C LEU A 386 -0.31 7.94 -9.72
N LEU A 387 0.45 7.26 -8.86
CA LEU A 387 1.67 6.56 -9.26
C LEU A 387 1.38 5.44 -10.26
N ARG A 388 0.36 4.62 -9.98
CA ARG A 388 -0.07 3.56 -10.91
C ARG A 388 -0.51 4.13 -12.25
N MET A 389 -1.37 5.15 -12.23
CA MET A 389 -1.86 5.79 -13.46
C MET A 389 -0.72 6.43 -14.27
N GLY A 390 0.19 7.15 -13.61
CA GLY A 390 1.31 7.78 -14.28
C GLY A 390 2.35 6.78 -14.80
N GLY A 391 2.56 5.67 -14.10
CA GLY A 391 3.39 4.57 -14.59
C GLY A 391 2.85 3.91 -15.86
N ASP A 392 1.53 3.92 -16.08
CA ASP A 392 0.93 3.45 -17.32
C ASP A 392 0.86 4.53 -18.41
N ALA A 393 0.66 5.79 -18.02
CA ALA A 393 0.43 6.90 -18.95
C ALA A 393 1.71 7.55 -19.50
N GLY A 394 2.83 7.50 -18.76
CA GLY A 394 4.11 8.09 -19.15
C GLY A 394 4.44 9.42 -18.44
N PRO A 395 5.61 10.02 -18.73
CA PRO A 395 6.14 11.16 -17.99
C PRO A 395 5.24 12.41 -18.05
N GLU A 396 4.57 12.66 -19.17
CA GLU A 396 3.69 13.82 -19.36
C GLU A 396 2.50 13.86 -18.37
N PHE A 397 2.18 12.72 -17.74
CA PHE A 397 1.16 12.65 -16.70
C PHE A 397 1.53 13.51 -15.48
N PHE A 398 2.78 13.48 -15.01
CA PHE A 398 3.16 14.16 -13.76
C PHE A 398 3.46 15.65 -13.93
N ASP A 399 3.67 16.12 -15.16
CA ASP A 399 3.96 17.52 -15.47
C ASP A 399 2.76 18.43 -15.14
N ARG A 400 1.53 17.94 -15.37
CA ARG A 400 0.28 18.69 -15.14
C ARG A 400 -0.24 18.61 -13.70
N LEU A 401 0.30 17.69 -12.90
CA LEU A 401 -0.20 17.43 -11.54
C LEU A 401 -0.07 18.63 -10.57
N PRO A 402 1.04 19.39 -10.52
CA PRO A 402 1.20 20.51 -9.59
C PRO A 402 0.10 21.56 -9.74
N ASP A 403 -0.11 22.03 -10.97
CA ASP A 403 -1.13 23.04 -11.28
C ASP A 403 -2.53 22.54 -10.95
N TYR A 404 -2.80 21.26 -11.22
CA TYR A 404 -4.08 20.65 -10.87
C TYR A 404 -4.30 20.60 -9.35
N VAL A 405 -3.32 20.15 -8.57
CA VAL A 405 -3.44 20.10 -7.10
C VAL A 405 -3.59 21.51 -6.52
N ALA A 406 -2.83 22.47 -7.05
CA ALA A 406 -2.89 23.87 -6.64
C ALA A 406 -4.28 24.49 -6.89
N SER A 407 -4.98 24.06 -7.95
CA SER A 407 -6.32 24.54 -8.29
C SER A 407 -7.41 24.12 -7.30
N GLY A 408 -7.21 23.02 -6.56
CA GLY A 408 -8.21 22.49 -5.63
C GLY A 408 -9.33 21.66 -6.27
N ARG A 409 -9.24 21.39 -7.57
CA ARG A 409 -10.24 20.59 -8.31
C ARG A 409 -10.34 19.13 -7.87
N GLN A 410 -9.31 18.59 -7.22
CA GLN A 410 -9.36 17.29 -6.56
C GLN A 410 -10.48 17.19 -5.50
N PHE A 411 -11.04 18.33 -5.06
CA PHE A 411 -12.15 18.38 -4.12
C PHE A 411 -13.51 18.66 -4.77
N GLU A 412 -13.56 18.83 -6.09
CA GLU A 412 -14.81 18.93 -6.82
C GLU A 412 -15.46 17.55 -6.95
N ARG A 413 -16.78 17.54 -6.77
CA ARG A 413 -17.56 16.31 -6.80
C ARG A 413 -18.00 16.04 -8.23
N ASP A 414 -17.59 14.88 -8.74
CA ASP A 414 -18.03 14.32 -10.02
C ASP A 414 -17.97 15.32 -11.20
N PRO A 415 -16.84 16.05 -11.41
CA PRO A 415 -16.76 17.11 -12.42
C PRO A 415 -16.91 16.61 -13.86
N LEU A 416 -16.69 15.31 -14.10
CA LEU A 416 -16.87 14.66 -15.40
C LEU A 416 -18.05 13.69 -15.43
N GLY A 417 -19.06 13.90 -14.57
CA GLY A 417 -20.25 13.06 -14.48
C GLY A 417 -20.02 11.76 -13.70
N PRO A 418 -20.76 10.67 -13.99
CA PRO A 418 -20.82 9.49 -13.13
C PRO A 418 -19.45 8.82 -12.92
N SER A 419 -19.18 8.42 -11.68
CA SER A 419 -17.94 7.75 -11.27
C SER A 419 -17.99 6.21 -11.39
N LYS A 420 -19.17 5.65 -11.65
CA LYS A 420 -19.42 4.21 -11.79
C LYS A 420 -20.05 3.89 -13.14
N GLY A 421 -19.64 2.78 -13.75
CA GLY A 421 -20.16 2.32 -15.03
C GLY A 421 -19.16 1.41 -15.76
N LYS A 422 -19.56 0.88 -16.91
CA LYS A 422 -18.63 0.13 -17.78
C LYS A 422 -17.53 1.09 -18.28
N PRO A 423 -16.25 0.67 -18.33
CA PRO A 423 -15.14 1.56 -18.69
C PRO A 423 -15.31 2.31 -20.02
N HIS A 424 -15.84 1.67 -21.06
CA HIS A 424 -16.07 2.31 -22.37
C HIS A 424 -17.18 3.38 -22.32
N VAL A 425 -18.22 3.22 -21.49
CA VAL A 425 -19.29 4.23 -21.32
C VAL A 425 -18.72 5.45 -20.60
N LEU A 426 -17.93 5.23 -19.55
CA LEU A 426 -17.24 6.30 -18.84
C LEU A 426 -16.27 7.03 -19.75
N ALA A 427 -15.48 6.31 -20.55
CA ALA A 427 -14.55 6.89 -21.50
C ALA A 427 -15.26 7.74 -22.57
N LYS A 428 -16.40 7.25 -23.08
CA LYS A 428 -17.24 8.01 -24.01
C LYS A 428 -17.72 9.32 -23.42
N HIS A 429 -18.33 9.27 -22.24
CA HIS A 429 -18.87 10.46 -21.57
C HIS A 429 -17.77 11.48 -21.23
N ARG A 430 -16.69 11.02 -20.58
CA ARG A 430 -15.55 11.88 -20.22
C ARG A 430 -14.88 12.49 -21.44
N GLY A 431 -14.70 11.70 -22.51
CA GLY A 431 -14.13 12.19 -23.77
C GLY A 431 -14.99 13.24 -24.45
N ASN A 432 -16.32 13.19 -24.29
CA ASN A 432 -17.22 14.23 -24.80
C ASN A 432 -17.03 15.55 -24.04
N ILE A 433 -16.98 15.49 -22.70
CA ILE A 433 -16.79 16.68 -21.85
C ILE A 433 -15.42 17.34 -22.12
N VAL A 434 -14.36 16.53 -22.24
CA VAL A 434 -13.01 17.04 -22.55
C VAL A 434 -12.96 17.62 -23.97
N ALA A 435 -13.62 17.02 -24.96
CA ALA A 435 -13.70 17.62 -26.29
C ALA A 435 -14.41 18.98 -26.28
N GLU A 436 -15.57 19.05 -25.62
CA GLU A 436 -16.38 20.27 -25.53
C GLU A 436 -15.68 21.40 -24.75
N SER A 437 -14.77 21.07 -23.84
CA SER A 437 -14.00 22.07 -23.11
C SER A 437 -12.88 22.69 -23.95
N MET A 438 -12.40 21.99 -24.97
CA MET A 438 -11.32 22.41 -25.86
C MET A 438 -11.80 23.24 -27.05
N ILE A 439 -13.10 23.26 -27.37
CA ILE A 439 -13.63 23.88 -28.58
C ILE A 439 -14.24 25.25 -28.26
N LYS A 440 -13.78 26.28 -28.96
CA LYS A 440 -14.37 27.62 -28.95
C LYS A 440 -15.62 27.70 -29.84
N PRO A 441 -16.51 28.69 -29.63
CA PRO A 441 -17.70 28.87 -30.49
C PRO A 441 -17.38 29.02 -31.99
N ASP A 442 -16.22 29.59 -32.34
CA ASP A 442 -15.75 29.74 -33.72
C ASP A 442 -15.17 28.44 -34.32
N GLY A 443 -15.14 27.35 -33.55
CA GLY A 443 -14.57 26.06 -33.94
C GLY A 443 -13.05 25.96 -33.82
N SER A 444 -12.38 26.98 -33.25
CA SER A 444 -10.95 26.85 -32.89
C SER A 444 -10.75 25.98 -31.67
N ILE A 445 -9.57 25.35 -31.60
CA ILE A 445 -9.14 24.55 -30.44
C ILE A 445 -8.37 25.48 -29.48
N ASP A 446 -8.74 25.45 -28.20
CA ASP A 446 -8.06 26.19 -27.13
C ASP A 446 -7.80 25.30 -25.92
N LEU A 447 -6.60 24.72 -25.91
CA LEU A 447 -6.10 23.89 -24.82
C LEU A 447 -5.65 24.71 -23.60
N ASN A 448 -5.47 26.02 -23.77
CA ASN A 448 -4.95 26.90 -22.73
C ASN A 448 -6.05 27.53 -21.87
N SER A 449 -7.30 27.45 -22.32
CA SER A 449 -8.46 27.89 -21.55
C SER A 449 -8.57 27.14 -20.22
N ASP A 450 -9.03 27.83 -19.19
CA ASP A 450 -9.27 27.21 -17.87
C ASP A 450 -10.23 26.03 -18.00
N LYS A 451 -11.26 26.14 -18.86
CA LYS A 451 -12.22 25.06 -19.13
C LYS A 451 -11.50 23.79 -19.63
N ALA A 452 -10.60 23.92 -20.60
CA ALA A 452 -9.84 22.80 -21.16
C ALA A 452 -8.86 22.21 -20.12
N LYS A 453 -8.04 23.05 -19.49
CA LYS A 453 -7.09 22.62 -18.45
C LYS A 453 -7.79 21.89 -17.31
N ASN A 454 -8.92 22.40 -16.86
CA ASN A 454 -9.74 21.80 -15.80
C ASN A 454 -10.29 20.44 -16.20
N ALA A 455 -10.91 20.32 -17.38
CA ALA A 455 -11.49 19.05 -17.83
C ALA A 455 -10.43 17.96 -18.08
N ILE A 456 -9.28 18.33 -18.67
CA ILE A 456 -8.15 17.41 -18.84
C ILE A 456 -7.62 17.01 -17.47
N GLY A 457 -7.35 17.97 -16.58
CA GLY A 457 -6.86 17.69 -15.23
C GLY A 457 -7.81 16.79 -14.44
N ASP A 458 -9.12 17.01 -14.54
CA ASP A 458 -10.11 16.17 -13.87
C ASP A 458 -10.13 14.73 -14.40
N LEU A 459 -9.91 14.55 -15.70
CA LEU A 459 -9.79 13.21 -16.29
C LEU A 459 -8.53 12.49 -15.80
N LEU A 460 -7.42 13.22 -15.70
CA LEU A 460 -6.13 12.64 -15.32
C LEU A 460 -6.04 12.36 -13.82
N PHE A 461 -6.59 13.26 -13.00
CA PHE A 461 -6.25 13.32 -11.59
C PHE A 461 -7.44 13.31 -10.64
N ASN A 462 -8.69 13.59 -11.05
CA ASN A 462 -9.76 13.68 -10.05
C ASN A 462 -9.94 12.34 -9.30
N PRO A 463 -10.02 12.33 -7.94
CA PRO A 463 -10.11 11.09 -7.17
C PRO A 463 -11.29 10.18 -7.56
N GLN A 464 -12.40 10.74 -8.04
CA GLN A 464 -13.55 9.94 -8.48
C GLN A 464 -13.29 9.26 -9.83
N VAL A 465 -12.46 9.85 -10.68
CA VAL A 465 -12.02 9.24 -11.94
C VAL A 465 -11.03 8.12 -11.66
N LEU A 466 -10.08 8.34 -10.75
CA LEU A 466 -9.06 7.35 -10.39
C LEU A 466 -9.60 6.11 -9.66
N LYS A 467 -10.82 6.15 -9.09
CA LYS A 467 -11.51 4.96 -8.54
C LYS A 467 -11.86 3.94 -9.62
N SER A 468 -12.15 4.42 -10.84
CA SER A 468 -12.47 3.59 -12.01
C SER A 468 -11.48 3.96 -13.12
N PRO A 469 -10.19 3.57 -12.95
CA PRO A 469 -9.11 4.07 -13.78
C PRO A 469 -9.27 3.59 -15.22
N THR A 470 -8.96 4.48 -16.17
CA THR A 470 -8.96 4.18 -17.61
C THR A 470 -7.59 4.52 -18.22
N PRO A 471 -6.51 3.76 -17.90
CA PRO A 471 -5.14 4.14 -18.27
C PRO A 471 -4.94 4.33 -19.78
N SER A 472 -5.53 3.47 -20.61
CA SER A 472 -5.46 3.61 -22.08
C SER A 472 -6.12 4.89 -22.58
N MET A 473 -7.16 5.38 -21.91
CA MET A 473 -7.77 6.67 -22.24
C MET A 473 -6.86 7.82 -21.79
N THR A 474 -6.34 7.76 -20.56
CA THR A 474 -5.40 8.76 -20.02
C THR A 474 -4.22 8.96 -20.98
N ALA A 475 -3.53 7.87 -21.34
CA ALA A 475 -2.39 7.89 -22.25
C ALA A 475 -2.77 8.48 -23.62
N HIS A 476 -3.91 8.05 -24.18
CA HIS A 476 -4.35 8.51 -25.49
C HIS A 476 -4.77 9.99 -25.50
N VAL A 477 -5.39 10.49 -24.43
CA VAL A 477 -5.70 11.91 -24.28
C VAL A 477 -4.41 12.73 -24.23
N LEU A 478 -3.40 12.30 -23.47
CA LEU A 478 -2.11 13.00 -23.42
C LEU A 478 -1.42 13.03 -24.79
N GLN A 479 -1.44 11.91 -25.54
CA GLN A 479 -0.93 11.86 -26.91
C GLN A 479 -1.68 12.82 -27.84
N THR A 480 -3.01 12.85 -27.74
CA THR A 480 -3.85 13.72 -28.56
C THR A 480 -3.62 15.19 -28.22
N VAL A 481 -3.50 15.53 -26.94
CA VAL A 481 -3.17 16.88 -26.48
C VAL A 481 -1.81 17.30 -27.02
N LYS A 482 -0.80 16.44 -26.96
CA LYS A 482 0.54 16.69 -27.56
C LYS A 482 0.46 16.97 -29.06
N PHE A 483 -0.32 16.19 -29.80
CA PHE A 483 -0.58 16.42 -31.23
C PHE A 483 -1.26 17.77 -31.50
N LEU A 484 -2.16 18.21 -30.61
CA LEU A 484 -2.87 19.48 -30.76
C LEU A 484 -2.05 20.69 -30.27
N GLU A 485 -1.11 20.50 -29.34
CA GLU A 485 -0.16 21.52 -28.86
C GLU A 485 1.00 21.76 -29.83
N ASP A 486 1.28 20.80 -30.72
CA ASP A 486 2.35 20.92 -31.70
C ASP A 486 2.13 22.12 -32.66
N PRO A 487 3.15 22.97 -32.87
CA PRO A 487 3.01 24.21 -33.64
C PRO A 487 2.77 24.00 -35.13
N VAL A 488 2.98 22.78 -35.65
CA VAL A 488 2.72 22.41 -37.05
C VAL A 488 1.36 21.72 -37.18
N THR A 489 1.09 20.69 -36.37
CA THR A 489 -0.14 19.90 -36.52
C THR A 489 -1.36 20.53 -35.83
N GLY A 490 -1.19 21.28 -34.74
CA GLY A 490 -2.27 21.96 -34.03
C GLY A 490 -3.05 22.96 -34.89
N PRO A 491 -2.39 23.87 -35.64
CA PRO A 491 -3.07 24.76 -36.59
C PRO A 491 -3.82 24.02 -37.70
N GLU A 492 -3.26 22.93 -38.23
CA GLU A 492 -3.93 22.12 -39.26
C GLU A 492 -5.15 21.36 -38.70
N ALA A 493 -5.05 20.81 -37.50
CA ALA A 493 -6.18 20.20 -36.79
C ALA A 493 -7.31 21.22 -36.56
N THR A 494 -6.96 22.45 -36.18
CA THR A 494 -7.90 23.55 -36.05
C THR A 494 -8.59 23.88 -37.38
N LYS A 495 -7.86 23.88 -38.51
CA LYS A 495 -8.46 24.08 -39.84
C LYS A 495 -9.47 22.99 -40.17
N VAL A 496 -9.15 21.72 -39.91
CA VAL A 496 -10.06 20.58 -40.13
C VAL A 496 -11.34 20.74 -39.28
N LEU A 497 -11.20 21.10 -38.01
CA LEU A 497 -12.34 21.28 -37.12
C LEU A 497 -13.20 22.49 -37.54
N LYS A 498 -12.57 23.61 -37.89
CA LYS A 498 -13.26 24.79 -38.45
C LYS A 498 -13.94 24.52 -39.78
N ALA A 499 -13.50 23.54 -40.56
CA ALA A 499 -14.17 23.11 -41.80
C ALA A 499 -15.31 22.12 -41.56
N THR A 500 -15.39 21.52 -40.36
CA THR A 500 -16.45 20.59 -39.99
C THR A 500 -17.78 21.33 -39.80
N ARG A 501 -18.81 20.87 -40.51
CA ARG A 501 -20.16 21.47 -40.57
C ARG A 501 -21.21 20.44 -40.19
N LYS A 502 -22.37 20.90 -39.73
CA LYS A 502 -23.53 20.06 -39.45
C LYS A 502 -23.90 19.21 -40.67
N PRO A 503 -24.19 17.91 -40.50
CA PRO A 503 -24.58 17.07 -41.61
C PRO A 503 -26.00 17.36 -42.09
N THR A 504 -26.20 17.28 -43.40
CA THR A 504 -27.51 17.38 -44.05
C THR A 504 -28.26 16.05 -44.11
N ASN A 505 -27.57 14.91 -43.90
CA ASN A 505 -28.18 13.58 -43.97
C ASN A 505 -28.45 12.99 -42.57
N SER A 506 -29.56 12.25 -42.46
CA SER A 506 -30.05 11.66 -41.19
C SER A 506 -29.12 10.60 -40.60
N ALA A 507 -28.38 9.88 -41.45
CA ALA A 507 -27.43 8.84 -41.03
C ALA A 507 -26.29 9.42 -40.18
N ALA A 508 -25.65 10.50 -40.65
CA ALA A 508 -24.58 11.19 -39.92
C ALA A 508 -25.12 11.93 -38.68
N GLN A 509 -26.30 12.56 -38.77
CA GLN A 509 -26.96 13.14 -37.59
C GLN A 509 -27.18 12.09 -36.49
N LYS A 510 -27.66 10.88 -36.85
CA LYS A 510 -27.82 9.75 -35.91
C LYS A 510 -26.50 9.36 -35.26
N GLN A 511 -25.40 9.30 -36.02
CA GLN A 511 -24.08 8.97 -35.45
C GLN A 511 -23.61 10.03 -34.46
N ILE A 512 -23.78 11.31 -34.77
CA ILE A 512 -23.37 12.42 -33.88
C ILE A 512 -24.21 12.41 -32.60
N ARG A 513 -25.54 12.24 -32.70
CA ARG A 513 -26.40 12.13 -31.52
C ARG A 513 -25.95 11.00 -30.60
N ARG A 514 -25.74 9.81 -31.19
CA ARG A 514 -25.23 8.64 -30.45
C ARG A 514 -23.84 8.86 -29.88
N ALA A 515 -22.94 9.57 -30.58
CA ALA A 515 -21.59 9.86 -30.11
C ALA A 515 -21.62 10.76 -28.88
N LEU A 516 -22.49 11.77 -28.89
CA LEU A 516 -22.63 12.75 -27.82
C LEU A 516 -23.59 12.33 -26.70
N GLY A 517 -24.35 11.25 -26.87
CA GLY A 517 -25.37 10.82 -25.91
C GLY A 517 -26.63 11.71 -25.92
N LYS A 518 -26.90 12.36 -27.06
CA LYS A 518 -28.10 13.16 -27.30
C LYS A 518 -29.30 12.27 -27.64
N GLY A 519 -30.51 12.74 -27.36
CA GLY A 519 -31.76 12.09 -27.77
C GLY A 519 -31.92 12.04 -29.30
N ASP A 520 -32.75 11.12 -29.80
CA ASP A 520 -32.91 10.86 -31.24
C ASP A 520 -33.40 12.08 -32.04
N THR A 521 -34.12 12.99 -31.38
CA THR A 521 -34.70 14.21 -31.96
C THR A 521 -33.88 15.47 -31.67
N ASP A 522 -32.82 15.39 -30.86
CA ASP A 522 -32.04 16.56 -30.47
C ASP A 522 -31.37 17.22 -31.68
N GLU A 523 -31.26 18.54 -31.65
CA GLU A 523 -30.59 19.28 -32.71
C GLU A 523 -29.08 18.93 -32.77
N VAL A 524 -28.60 18.78 -34.01
CA VAL A 524 -27.18 18.59 -34.33
C VAL A 524 -26.71 19.80 -35.10
N ASP A 525 -26.00 20.69 -34.41
CA ASP A 525 -25.39 21.88 -34.97
C ASP A 525 -23.91 21.63 -35.34
N ASP A 526 -23.26 22.69 -35.84
CA ASP A 526 -21.84 22.66 -36.18
C ASP A 526 -20.99 22.31 -34.96
N ASN A 527 -21.32 22.85 -33.78
CA ASN A 527 -20.56 22.63 -32.57
C ASN A 527 -20.65 21.17 -32.10
N ALA A 528 -21.86 20.59 -32.09
CA ALA A 528 -22.05 19.15 -31.82
C ALA A 528 -21.24 18.28 -32.78
N THR A 529 -21.22 18.64 -34.07
CA THR A 529 -20.45 17.88 -35.07
C THR A 529 -18.95 17.96 -34.79
N ARG A 530 -18.42 19.15 -34.47
CA ARG A 530 -17.02 19.38 -34.09
C ARG A 530 -16.65 18.62 -32.81
N THR A 531 -17.48 18.71 -31.78
CA THR A 531 -17.30 17.98 -30.52
C THR A 531 -17.25 16.48 -30.74
N ALA A 532 -18.13 15.93 -31.60
CA ALA A 532 -18.11 14.50 -31.90
C ALA A 532 -16.78 14.08 -32.58
N VAL A 533 -16.29 14.86 -33.54
CA VAL A 533 -14.99 14.61 -34.22
C VAL A 533 -13.83 14.65 -33.23
N LEU A 534 -13.72 15.71 -32.42
CA LEU A 534 -12.63 15.83 -31.45
C LEU A 534 -12.74 14.77 -30.35
N SER A 535 -13.94 14.43 -29.92
CA SER A 535 -14.16 13.38 -28.93
C SER A 535 -13.75 12.00 -29.44
N ALA A 536 -13.98 11.71 -30.72
CA ALA A 536 -13.49 10.50 -31.35
C ALA A 536 -11.94 10.47 -31.40
N MET A 537 -11.27 11.61 -31.53
CA MET A 537 -9.81 11.68 -31.43
C MET A 537 -9.30 11.41 -30.01
N LEU A 538 -10.03 11.81 -28.97
CA LEU A 538 -9.63 11.67 -27.56
C LEU A 538 -9.83 10.26 -26.98
N LYS A 539 -10.51 9.35 -27.69
CA LYS A 539 -10.84 8.00 -27.18
C LYS A 539 -9.93 6.93 -27.81
N PRO A 540 -9.40 5.97 -27.03
CA PRO A 540 -8.61 4.88 -27.60
C PRO A 540 -9.48 4.00 -28.51
N LEU A 541 -8.88 3.52 -29.61
CA LEU A 541 -9.48 2.59 -30.58
C LEU A 541 -8.95 1.20 -30.27
N ASN A 542 -9.73 0.45 -29.53
CA ASN A 542 -9.45 -0.94 -29.20
C ASN A 542 -10.22 -1.86 -30.15
N GLN A 543 -9.70 -3.07 -30.41
CA GLN A 543 -10.42 -4.06 -31.21
C GLN A 543 -11.77 -4.38 -30.56
N GLY A 544 -12.86 -4.02 -31.25
CA GLY A 544 -14.24 -4.23 -30.78
C GLY A 544 -14.92 -5.41 -31.47
N GLN A 545 -16.26 -5.40 -31.44
CA GLN A 545 -17.11 -6.46 -32.01
C GLN A 545 -17.00 -6.63 -33.54
N VAL A 546 -16.34 -5.72 -34.26
CA VAL A 546 -15.99 -5.90 -35.67
C VAL A 546 -15.18 -7.19 -35.87
N GLY A 547 -14.45 -7.65 -34.83
CA GLY A 547 -13.82 -8.97 -34.76
C GLY A 547 -12.66 -9.21 -35.73
N SER A 548 -12.37 -8.27 -36.63
CA SER A 548 -11.33 -8.42 -37.65
C SER A 548 -10.15 -7.49 -37.39
N CYS A 549 -8.99 -8.07 -37.06
CA CYS A 549 -7.72 -7.35 -36.97
C CYS A 549 -7.41 -6.55 -38.26
N PHE A 550 -7.93 -7.00 -39.41
CA PHE A 550 -7.71 -6.35 -40.71
C PHE A 550 -8.44 -5.01 -40.88
N ALA A 551 -9.44 -4.69 -40.06
CA ALA A 551 -10.12 -3.40 -40.09
C ALA A 551 -9.61 -2.48 -38.97
N THR A 552 -9.48 -3.00 -37.75
CA THR A 552 -9.01 -2.22 -36.60
C THR A 552 -7.53 -1.83 -36.72
N ALA A 553 -6.64 -2.74 -37.16
CA ALA A 553 -5.21 -2.44 -37.18
C ALA A 553 -4.86 -1.28 -38.14
N PRO A 554 -5.41 -1.19 -39.36
CA PRO A 554 -5.18 -0.03 -40.23
C PRO A 554 -5.76 1.27 -39.67
N CYS A 555 -6.98 1.25 -39.09
CA CYS A 555 -7.57 2.44 -38.46
C CYS A 555 -6.73 2.92 -37.28
N ARG A 556 -6.25 2.00 -36.44
CA ARG A 556 -5.38 2.30 -35.30
C ARG A 556 -4.03 2.85 -35.77
N ARG A 557 -3.41 2.21 -36.77
CA ARG A 557 -2.16 2.68 -37.38
C ARG A 557 -2.32 4.09 -37.91
N LEU A 558 -3.36 4.36 -38.72
CA LEU A 558 -3.61 5.70 -39.26
C LEU A 558 -3.67 6.75 -38.14
N ARG A 559 -4.38 6.47 -37.05
CA ARG A 559 -4.50 7.42 -35.95
C ARG A 559 -3.19 7.59 -35.17
N GLU A 560 -2.41 6.53 -34.99
CA GLU A 560 -1.15 6.58 -34.24
C GLU A 560 0.00 7.21 -35.05
N THR A 561 0.04 7.00 -36.36
CA THR A 561 1.13 7.51 -37.22
C THR A 561 0.76 8.79 -37.98
N GLU A 562 -0.51 8.99 -38.30
CA GLU A 562 -1.03 10.11 -39.11
C GLU A 562 -2.31 10.71 -38.47
N PRO A 563 -2.24 11.22 -37.22
CA PRO A 563 -3.43 11.66 -36.45
C PRO A 563 -4.25 12.74 -37.15
N LEU A 564 -3.62 13.62 -37.93
CA LEU A 564 -4.31 14.64 -38.71
C LEU A 564 -5.22 14.03 -39.79
N ASP A 565 -4.76 12.97 -40.46
CA ASP A 565 -5.53 12.31 -41.52
C ASP A 565 -6.67 11.48 -40.92
N ALA A 566 -6.47 10.86 -39.75
CA ALA A 566 -7.56 10.27 -38.99
C ALA A 566 -8.64 11.31 -38.63
N MET A 567 -8.24 12.51 -38.18
CA MET A 567 -9.17 13.59 -37.87
C MET A 567 -9.96 14.07 -39.11
N LYS A 568 -9.31 14.16 -40.27
CA LYS A 568 -9.98 14.45 -41.55
C LYS A 568 -11.02 13.38 -41.90
N VAL A 569 -10.70 12.10 -41.68
CA VAL A 569 -11.65 10.99 -41.90
C VAL A 569 -12.86 11.12 -40.98
N TYR A 570 -12.65 11.38 -39.68
CA TYR A 570 -13.77 11.57 -38.75
C TYR A 570 -14.62 12.78 -39.11
N SER A 571 -14.00 13.90 -39.52
CA SER A 571 -14.71 15.07 -40.04
C SER A 571 -15.54 14.72 -41.28
N GLU A 572 -15.00 13.94 -42.21
CA GLU A 572 -15.71 13.50 -43.41
C GLU A 572 -16.93 12.64 -43.06
N ILE A 573 -16.76 11.66 -42.17
CA ILE A 573 -17.84 10.78 -41.68
C ILE A 573 -18.92 11.61 -40.99
N ALA A 574 -18.52 12.51 -40.08
CA ALA A 574 -19.44 13.31 -39.28
C ALA A 574 -20.21 14.35 -40.12
N SER A 575 -19.55 15.05 -41.03
CA SER A 575 -20.19 16.09 -41.85
C SER A 575 -20.93 15.54 -43.07
N LYS A 576 -20.40 14.50 -43.73
CA LYS A 576 -20.92 14.05 -45.04
C LYS A 576 -21.62 12.70 -44.99
N GLY A 577 -21.47 11.91 -43.93
CA GLY A 577 -22.01 10.55 -43.89
C GLY A 577 -21.42 9.61 -44.95
N THR A 578 -20.23 9.92 -45.46
CA THR A 578 -19.52 9.10 -46.45
C THR A 578 -18.04 9.00 -46.09
N TYR A 579 -17.36 8.00 -46.63
CA TYR A 579 -15.91 7.82 -46.48
C TYR A 579 -15.31 7.57 -47.86
N LYS A 580 -14.20 8.24 -48.18
CA LYS A 580 -13.40 7.94 -49.37
C LYS A 580 -12.17 7.09 -48.98
N PRO A 581 -12.12 5.80 -49.32
CA PRO A 581 -10.93 4.99 -49.07
C PRO A 581 -9.73 5.49 -49.90
N PRO A 582 -8.48 5.18 -49.50
CA PRO A 582 -7.29 5.53 -50.27
C PRO A 582 -7.33 4.98 -51.70
N PHE A 583 -7.95 3.80 -51.87
CA PHE A 583 -8.16 3.14 -53.14
C PHE A 583 -9.66 2.81 -53.29
N GLY A 584 -10.30 3.35 -54.33
CA GLY A 584 -11.69 3.05 -54.68
C GLY A 584 -12.65 4.23 -54.60
N GLU A 585 -13.93 3.95 -54.83
CA GLU A 585 -15.00 4.93 -54.82
C GLU A 585 -15.43 5.30 -53.40
N ARG A 586 -16.02 6.49 -53.27
CA ARG A 586 -16.64 6.96 -52.03
C ARG A 586 -17.79 6.03 -51.64
N VAL A 587 -17.82 5.62 -50.37
CA VAL A 587 -18.86 4.72 -49.83
C VAL A 587 -19.67 5.40 -48.72
N PRO A 588 -20.97 5.06 -48.58
CA PRO A 588 -21.76 5.50 -47.44
C PRO A 588 -21.24 4.87 -46.14
N ILE A 589 -21.37 5.60 -45.03
CA ILE A 589 -20.90 5.13 -43.74
C ILE A 589 -21.80 4.04 -43.16
N VAL A 590 -21.21 3.08 -42.44
CA VAL A 590 -21.96 2.10 -41.67
C VAL A 590 -22.48 2.75 -40.40
N THR A 591 -23.81 2.75 -40.20
CA THR A 591 -24.45 3.38 -39.03
C THR A 591 -24.87 2.41 -37.93
N ASN A 592 -24.94 1.11 -38.23
CA ASN A 592 -25.24 0.07 -37.26
C ASN A 592 -23.97 -0.30 -36.47
N THR A 593 -23.59 0.55 -35.53
CA THR A 593 -22.45 0.34 -34.63
C THR A 593 -22.94 -0.09 -33.24
N PRO A 594 -22.10 -0.74 -32.42
CA PRO A 594 -22.44 -1.04 -31.02
C PRO A 594 -22.87 0.21 -30.23
N GLU A 595 -23.82 0.06 -29.31
CA GLU A 595 -24.42 1.18 -28.55
C GLU A 595 -23.46 1.79 -27.53
N ASP A 596 -22.56 0.97 -27.00
CA ASP A 596 -21.68 1.28 -25.89
C ASP A 596 -20.28 1.75 -26.33
N GLU A 597 -20.02 1.81 -27.64
CA GLU A 597 -18.74 2.27 -28.22
C GLU A 597 -18.86 3.65 -28.89
N ASP A 598 -17.73 4.19 -29.34
CA ASP A 598 -17.72 5.46 -30.09
C ASP A 598 -18.24 5.23 -31.52
N PRO A 599 -19.40 5.82 -31.91
CA PRO A 599 -20.02 5.51 -33.18
C PRO A 599 -19.21 6.01 -34.39
N LEU A 600 -18.47 7.12 -34.28
CA LEU A 600 -17.66 7.61 -35.40
C LEU A 600 -16.45 6.71 -35.64
N GLN A 601 -15.76 6.30 -34.57
CA GLN A 601 -14.66 5.34 -34.66
C GLN A 601 -15.10 4.01 -35.26
N ARG A 602 -16.20 3.44 -34.77
CA ARG A 602 -16.72 2.17 -35.28
C ARG A 602 -17.25 2.31 -36.69
N SER A 603 -17.93 3.41 -37.00
CA SER A 603 -18.39 3.68 -38.35
C SER A 603 -17.23 3.70 -39.34
N PHE A 604 -16.09 4.30 -38.97
CA PHE A 604 -14.87 4.24 -39.78
C PHE A 604 -14.40 2.80 -39.99
N GLU A 605 -14.20 2.02 -38.91
CA GLU A 605 -13.72 0.63 -39.01
C GLU A 605 -14.63 -0.26 -39.88
N TYR A 606 -15.94 -0.24 -39.64
CA TYR A 606 -16.90 -1.04 -40.40
C TYR A 606 -16.98 -0.59 -41.86
N THR A 607 -16.86 0.71 -42.13
CA THR A 607 -16.88 1.24 -43.50
C THR A 607 -15.60 0.89 -44.24
N LEU A 608 -14.45 0.95 -43.57
CA LEU A 608 -13.16 0.50 -44.13
C LEU A 608 -13.22 -1.00 -44.47
N ALA A 609 -13.68 -1.84 -43.55
CA ALA A 609 -13.87 -3.27 -43.77
C ALA A 609 -14.77 -3.56 -44.97
N THR A 610 -15.90 -2.84 -45.06
CA THR A 610 -16.85 -2.97 -46.17
C THR A 610 -16.24 -2.52 -47.50
N SER A 611 -15.47 -1.44 -47.51
CA SER A 611 -14.80 -0.94 -48.72
C SER A 611 -13.78 -1.93 -49.27
N HIS A 612 -12.99 -2.56 -48.39
CA HIS A 612 -12.01 -3.58 -48.78
C HIS A 612 -12.69 -4.85 -49.33
N ALA A 613 -13.78 -5.27 -48.71
CA ALA A 613 -14.59 -6.40 -49.22
C ALA A 613 -15.18 -6.09 -50.61
N ARG A 614 -15.67 -4.86 -50.84
CA ARG A 614 -16.20 -4.43 -52.16
C ARG A 614 -15.11 -4.35 -53.22
N ALA A 615 -13.94 -3.79 -52.90
CA ALA A 615 -12.80 -3.74 -53.81
C ALA A 615 -12.32 -5.15 -54.20
N GLY A 616 -12.23 -6.07 -53.22
CA GLY A 616 -11.91 -7.48 -53.48
C GLY A 616 -12.94 -8.18 -54.37
N ARG A 617 -14.23 -7.88 -54.20
CA ARG A 617 -15.31 -8.41 -55.05
C ARG A 617 -15.24 -7.86 -56.48
N GLN A 618 -15.01 -6.55 -56.64
CA GLN A 618 -14.85 -5.92 -57.95
C GLN A 618 -13.62 -6.43 -58.70
N LEU A 619 -12.50 -6.70 -58.01
CA LEU A 619 -11.32 -7.33 -58.61
C LEU A 619 -11.60 -8.76 -59.08
N ARG A 620 -12.35 -9.55 -58.30
CA ARG A 620 -12.79 -10.89 -58.71
C ARG A 620 -13.77 -10.84 -59.89
N GLU A 621 -14.72 -9.91 -59.88
CA GLU A 621 -15.69 -9.73 -60.97
C GLU A 621 -15.00 -9.25 -62.26
N LYS A 622 -14.01 -8.35 -62.18
CA LYS A 622 -13.16 -7.96 -63.33
C LYS A 622 -12.31 -9.12 -63.85
N ALA A 623 -11.73 -9.95 -62.98
CA ALA A 623 -10.96 -11.13 -63.37
C ALA A 623 -11.84 -12.20 -64.06
N VAL A 624 -13.10 -12.36 -63.61
CA VAL A 624 -14.08 -13.24 -64.27
C VAL A 624 -14.61 -12.63 -65.57
N GLY A 625 -14.82 -11.32 -65.62
CA GLY A 625 -15.22 -10.59 -66.83
C GLY A 625 -14.17 -10.64 -67.94
N GLN A 626 -12.88 -10.50 -67.61
CA GLN A 626 -11.78 -10.68 -68.56
C GLN A 626 -11.67 -12.13 -69.07
N LYS A 627 -11.92 -13.14 -68.22
CA LYS A 627 -12.02 -14.55 -68.66
C LYS A 627 -13.17 -14.80 -69.63
N ASN A 628 -14.27 -14.07 -69.52
CA ASN A 628 -15.43 -14.21 -70.41
C ASN A 628 -15.29 -13.42 -71.72
N LEU A 629 -14.56 -12.30 -71.72
CA LEU A 629 -14.19 -11.57 -72.95
C LEU A 629 -13.14 -12.33 -73.78
N GLY A 630 -12.23 -13.06 -73.15
CA GLY A 630 -11.29 -13.96 -73.85
C GLY A 630 -11.92 -15.21 -74.48
N ARG A 631 -13.20 -15.50 -74.20
CA ARG A 631 -13.93 -16.68 -74.71
C ARG A 631 -14.89 -16.40 -75.87
N ARG A 632 -15.10 -15.13 -76.26
CA ARG A 632 -15.92 -14.78 -77.44
C ARG A 632 -15.13 -14.77 -78.77
N GLY A 633 -13.83 -15.05 -78.75
CA GLY A 633 -12.95 -15.03 -79.93
C GLY A 633 -12.55 -16.40 -80.48
N SER A 634 -13.03 -17.52 -79.95
CA SER A 634 -12.66 -18.84 -80.46
C SER A 634 -13.83 -19.80 -80.41
N VAL A 635 -14.38 -20.08 -81.59
CA VAL A 635 -15.26 -21.23 -81.86
C VAL A 635 -14.57 -22.49 -81.32
N PRO A 636 -15.19 -23.25 -80.39
CA PRO A 636 -14.64 -24.55 -80.00
C PRO A 636 -15.17 -25.60 -80.97
N GLN A 637 -14.29 -26.09 -81.84
CA GLN A 637 -14.41 -27.44 -82.36
C GLN A 637 -14.32 -28.43 -81.20
N ASP A 638 -15.34 -29.25 -81.14
CA ASP A 638 -15.46 -30.58 -80.55
C ASP A 638 -14.16 -31.22 -80.05
N ARG A 639 -14.10 -31.58 -78.76
CA ARG A 639 -13.25 -32.67 -78.24
C ARG A 639 -13.76 -33.16 -76.88
N ARG A 640 -14.34 -34.36 -76.93
CA ARG A 640 -14.79 -35.20 -75.81
C ARG A 640 -13.64 -35.48 -74.83
N ARG A 641 -13.89 -35.37 -73.52
CA ARG A 641 -13.00 -35.88 -72.46
C ARG A 641 -13.42 -37.28 -72.04
N SER A 642 -12.41 -38.11 -71.76
CA SER A 642 -12.55 -39.55 -71.52
C SER A 642 -12.99 -39.88 -70.08
N PRO A 643 -13.62 -41.07 -69.85
CA PRO A 643 -14.19 -41.47 -68.56
C PRO A 643 -13.20 -41.57 -67.39
N VAL A 644 -11.90 -41.63 -67.66
CA VAL A 644 -10.85 -41.82 -66.63
C VAL A 644 -10.64 -40.56 -65.77
N GLU A 645 -10.95 -39.36 -66.29
CA GLU A 645 -10.86 -38.12 -65.49
C GLU A 645 -12.02 -37.96 -64.48
N MET A 646 -13.15 -38.65 -64.68
CA MET A 646 -14.31 -38.53 -63.78
C MET A 646 -14.20 -39.39 -62.52
N GLU A 647 -13.37 -40.44 -62.53
CA GLU A 647 -13.25 -41.35 -61.39
C GLU A 647 -12.26 -40.84 -60.33
N LYS A 648 -11.21 -40.09 -60.75
CA LYS A 648 -10.29 -39.40 -59.84
C LYS A 648 -10.97 -38.29 -59.02
N GLN A 649 -11.98 -37.62 -59.59
CA GLN A 649 -12.74 -36.58 -58.90
C GLN A 649 -13.71 -37.14 -57.83
N LYS A 650 -14.15 -38.40 -57.93
CA LYS A 650 -15.02 -39.01 -56.93
C LYS A 650 -14.25 -39.44 -55.67
N GLY A 651 -12.97 -39.80 -55.79
CA GLY A 651 -12.09 -40.09 -54.65
C GLY A 651 -11.81 -38.85 -53.78
N GLU A 652 -11.47 -37.71 -54.38
CA GLU A 652 -11.16 -36.47 -53.65
C GLU A 652 -12.36 -35.85 -52.91
N VAL A 653 -13.59 -36.14 -53.36
CA VAL A 653 -14.82 -35.64 -52.71
C VAL A 653 -15.21 -36.48 -51.48
N ALA A 654 -14.83 -37.76 -51.44
CA ALA A 654 -15.07 -38.63 -50.29
C ALA A 654 -14.13 -38.29 -49.11
N GLU A 655 -12.85 -38.01 -49.39
CA GLU A 655 -11.83 -37.67 -48.39
C GLU A 655 -12.10 -36.30 -47.71
N ARG A 656 -12.63 -35.33 -48.48
CA ARG A 656 -13.07 -34.03 -47.95
C ARG A 656 -14.33 -34.09 -47.08
N ARG A 657 -15.14 -35.16 -47.19
CA ARG A 657 -16.35 -35.35 -46.38
C ARG A 657 -16.05 -35.97 -45.00
N GLN A 658 -15.08 -36.87 -44.89
CA GLN A 658 -14.62 -37.39 -43.59
C GLN A 658 -13.87 -36.34 -42.77
N SER A 659 -13.08 -35.48 -43.41
CA SER A 659 -12.34 -34.40 -42.74
C SER A 659 -13.23 -33.33 -42.10
N ARG A 660 -14.50 -33.21 -42.52
CA ARG A 660 -15.48 -32.25 -41.96
C ARG A 660 -16.27 -32.78 -40.77
N LEU A 661 -16.23 -34.08 -40.47
CA LEU A 661 -16.92 -34.66 -39.31
C LEU A 661 -16.06 -34.67 -38.03
N HIS A 662 -14.74 -34.52 -38.13
CA HIS A 662 -13.85 -34.46 -36.96
C HIS A 662 -13.66 -33.06 -36.34
N PHE A 663 -14.28 -32.01 -36.90
CA PHE A 663 -14.16 -30.63 -36.40
C PHE A 663 -15.41 -30.11 -35.66
N ARG A 664 -16.31 -31.01 -35.27
CA ARG A 664 -17.42 -30.74 -34.35
C ARG A 664 -17.50 -31.84 -33.30
N LEU A 665 -16.61 -31.76 -32.32
CA LEU A 665 -16.79 -32.15 -30.93
C LEU A 665 -16.03 -31.15 -30.07
#